data_AF-A0A969YXT8-F1
#
_entry.id   AF-A0A969YXT8-F1
#
_cell.length_a   1.000
_cell.length_b   1.000
_cell.length_c   1.000
_cell.angle_alpha   90.00
_cell.angle_beta   90.00
_cell.angle_gamma   90.00
#
_symmetry.space_group_name_H-M   'P 1'
#
loop_
_entity.id
_entity.type
_entity.pdbx_description
1 polymer ?
#
loop_
_entity_poly.entity_id
_entity_poly.type
_entity_poly.pdbx_seq_one_letter_code
_entity_poly.pdbx_strand_id
1 'polypeptide(L)'
;MEIRRMRKSLHLKVHLKKLIIFFTIFALLFHFSGQMTGSSAAYGEEITKNTVRLAGDSRYQTAIKISKNNWYEAYNVVLARGDAFPDALAGAVLANSEQVHGPLLLTESNVLRSDVLEEIQRLHANTVYILGGTGAISAGVENALKSNGLHVVRIQGDDRYETAANISVQALQSKTQAFLASGETFADALSISSYAAAQGIPLLLTPKNEIPSATLTALQSLGVTDVTLIGGENAVSLSIENRLKEANYHVERLSGDDRFQTNIQIMNRFQFNLDRTLIATGLSFPDALAGSVLAARNNNPVVLVPKNDGQILGSQTDSYLAENRSTVNDFLILGGSGAVNYKIEFYIRNGKFNPRVSLQFWDGYANKSTYERILSYVPGNLTDSIQILVPNFAGDLASDGSFAYSFSDSSIPKYLTSLGQGKGANVVPMIQAGGQVADSMLLDSAKRKAFVNSADKLIRETGADGILVDLEDLANNTQQGLTGLMRDIYGKLNPQGKMVLISVMSKTSATAEPRYVEYNYHDLAAYADYIQIMSYDFSYSTSAPGPIAPIEWVRKVMSYAVTQIPSEKILMGVPYYGRAWKQSGSAWVSQSFGLAKATAIASQYGAAITREITPADPVGIPTFRYVDEYGALWTAYFDDRQSWEAKFSLVEQYDLGGVGGWAMGWINEVSSSDLYPLLKDMT
;
A
#
# COMPACT_ATOMS: atom_id res chain seq x y z
N MET A 1 -18.63 -25.80 87.67
CA MET A 1 -18.30 -26.96 86.83
C MET A 1 -17.32 -26.52 85.74
N GLU A 2 -16.50 -27.43 85.24
CA GLU A 2 -15.19 -27.14 84.63
C GLU A 2 -15.16 -26.79 83.13
N ILE A 3 -14.09 -26.07 82.75
CA ILE A 3 -13.21 -26.29 81.57
C ILE A 3 -13.71 -25.99 80.13
N ARG A 4 -13.00 -25.02 79.50
CA ARG A 4 -12.54 -24.88 78.08
C ARG A 4 -13.61 -24.93 76.95
N ARG A 5 -13.49 -24.20 75.82
CA ARG A 5 -12.27 -23.81 75.06
C ARG A 5 -12.56 -22.62 74.10
N MET A 6 -11.67 -21.61 74.10
CA MET A 6 -11.28 -20.61 73.06
C MET A 6 -12.29 -20.16 71.96
N ARG A 7 -12.43 -18.87 71.59
CA ARG A 7 -11.48 -17.72 71.64
C ARG A 7 -12.10 -16.43 72.23
N LYS A 8 -11.28 -15.64 72.95
CA LYS A 8 -11.49 -14.21 73.31
C LYS A 8 -10.84 -13.31 72.24
N SER A 9 -11.28 -12.08 71.90
CA SER A 9 -11.41 -10.84 72.70
C SER A 9 -10.05 -10.34 73.28
N LEU A 10 -9.68 -9.05 73.34
CA LEU A 10 -10.27 -7.77 72.89
C LEU A 10 -9.19 -6.65 73.07
N HIS A 11 -9.14 -5.59 72.24
CA HIS A 11 -8.71 -4.19 72.61
C HIS A 11 -7.25 -3.94 73.13
N LEU A 12 -6.60 -2.74 73.11
CA LEU A 12 -6.85 -1.37 72.57
C LEU A 12 -5.59 -0.45 72.75
N LYS A 13 -5.32 0.50 71.82
CA LYS A 13 -4.49 1.76 71.90
C LYS A 13 -2.97 1.72 72.22
N VAL A 14 -2.16 2.50 71.47
CA VAL A 14 -1.31 3.66 71.91
C VAL A 14 -1.04 4.62 70.70
N HIS A 15 -0.83 5.92 70.98
CA HIS A 15 -0.55 7.12 70.13
C HIS A 15 0.94 7.30 69.71
N LEU A 16 1.48 8.35 69.04
CA LEU A 16 1.12 9.40 68.04
C LEU A 16 2.31 10.44 67.98
N LYS A 17 2.49 11.18 66.86
CA LYS A 17 3.30 12.45 66.65
C LYS A 17 4.78 12.31 66.20
N LYS A 18 5.19 12.88 65.04
CA LYS A 18 5.91 14.20 64.77
C LYS A 18 7.46 14.12 64.94
N LEU A 19 8.37 14.94 64.35
CA LEU A 19 8.29 16.17 63.51
C LEU A 19 9.58 16.41 62.64
N ILE A 20 9.43 16.77 61.34
CA ILE A 20 10.12 17.84 60.51
C ILE A 20 11.64 18.20 60.66
N ILE A 21 12.26 18.58 59.51
CA ILE A 21 13.34 19.59 59.24
C ILE A 21 14.71 19.14 58.65
N PHE A 22 15.10 19.91 57.61
CA PHE A 22 16.37 20.11 56.88
C PHE A 22 17.71 19.67 57.49
N PHE A 23 18.65 19.26 56.60
CA PHE A 23 20.02 19.82 56.58
C PHE A 23 20.67 19.76 55.17
N THR A 24 21.65 20.64 54.92
CA THR A 24 22.33 20.83 53.63
C THR A 24 23.87 20.80 53.82
N ILE A 25 24.64 20.61 52.74
CA ILE A 25 26.06 21.02 52.52
C ILE A 25 27.21 20.07 52.99
N PHE A 26 28.05 19.70 51.99
CA PHE A 26 29.50 19.32 52.00
C PHE A 26 30.00 18.09 52.80
N ALA A 27 31.09 17.39 52.41
CA ALA A 27 31.83 17.26 51.13
C ALA A 27 32.94 16.16 51.24
N LEU A 28 33.59 15.84 50.10
CA LEU A 28 34.88 15.10 49.96
C LEU A 28 34.80 13.58 50.34
N LEU A 29 35.45 12.63 49.66
CA LEU A 29 36.41 12.62 48.55
C LEU A 29 36.34 11.25 47.84
N PHE A 30 36.31 11.21 46.50
CA PHE A 30 37.06 10.23 45.71
C PHE A 30 37.21 10.74 44.27
N HIS A 31 38.45 10.92 43.81
CA HIS A 31 38.75 11.17 42.40
C HIS A 31 38.89 9.82 41.68
N PHE A 32 38.31 9.68 40.48
CA PHE A 32 39.06 9.18 39.32
C PHE A 32 38.41 9.63 38.00
N SER A 33 39.24 9.73 36.97
CA SER A 33 39.04 10.40 35.67
C SER A 33 37.74 10.10 34.90
N GLY A 34 37.22 11.14 34.25
CA GLY A 34 35.93 11.17 33.56
C GLY A 34 35.79 10.38 32.25
N GLN A 35 34.53 10.30 31.81
CA GLN A 35 34.15 10.01 30.43
C GLN A 35 32.78 10.63 30.10
N MET A 36 32.53 10.76 28.81
CA MET A 36 31.56 11.61 28.12
C MET A 36 30.11 11.61 28.65
N THR A 37 29.52 12.81 28.72
CA THR A 37 28.06 13.01 28.71
C THR A 37 27.50 12.70 27.32
N GLY A 38 27.19 11.45 27.06
CA GLY A 38 26.34 11.08 25.93
C GLY A 38 24.92 11.57 26.19
N SER A 39 24.47 12.59 25.45
CA SER A 39 23.06 12.96 25.44
C SER A 39 22.28 11.82 24.79
N SER A 40 21.53 11.06 25.59
CA SER A 40 20.54 10.13 25.08
C SER A 40 19.40 10.94 24.46
N ALA A 41 19.54 11.26 23.16
CA ALA A 41 18.41 11.71 22.37
C ALA A 41 17.36 10.60 22.42
N ALA A 42 16.27 10.83 23.15
CA ALA A 42 15.12 9.96 23.11
C ALA A 42 14.58 10.01 21.67
N TYR A 43 14.75 8.92 20.93
CA TYR A 43 13.98 8.70 19.71
C TYR A 43 12.51 8.70 20.14
N GLY A 44 11.79 9.74 19.76
CA GLY A 44 10.33 9.72 19.88
C GLY A 44 9.81 8.62 18.98
N GLU A 45 8.98 7.73 19.52
CA GLU A 45 8.18 6.84 18.67
C GLU A 45 7.32 7.74 17.77
N GLU A 46 7.59 7.72 16.45
CA GLU A 46 6.60 8.21 15.50
C GLU A 46 5.35 7.35 15.67
N ILE A 47 4.28 7.96 16.15
CA ILE A 47 2.96 7.33 16.20
C ILE A 47 2.53 7.10 14.75
N THR A 48 2.81 5.90 14.26
CA THR A 48 2.40 5.42 12.94
C THR A 48 0.88 5.38 12.90
N LYS A 49 0.30 6.30 12.13
CA LYS A 49 -1.16 6.43 12.04
C LYS A 49 -1.75 5.22 11.33
N ASN A 50 -2.79 4.64 11.93
CA ASN A 50 -3.47 3.53 11.31
C ASN A 50 -4.08 3.99 9.98
N THR A 51 -3.66 3.36 8.90
CA THR A 51 -4.26 3.57 7.58
C THR A 51 -4.89 2.27 7.12
N VAL A 52 -6.21 2.30 6.97
CA VAL A 52 -7.03 1.14 6.61
C VAL A 52 -7.58 1.37 5.21
N ARG A 53 -7.57 0.33 4.36
CA ARG A 53 -8.15 0.38 3.01
C ARG A 53 -9.41 -0.48 2.95
N LEU A 54 -10.53 0.11 2.55
CA LEU A 54 -11.79 -0.58 2.27
C LEU A 54 -11.99 -0.65 0.76
N ALA A 55 -11.73 -1.83 0.20
CA ALA A 55 -11.78 -2.10 -1.23
C ALA A 55 -12.26 -3.52 -1.52
N GLY A 56 -12.88 -3.69 -2.68
CA GLY A 56 -12.98 -4.98 -3.38
C GLY A 56 -12.65 -4.80 -4.86
N ASP A 57 -12.75 -5.86 -5.64
CA ASP A 57 -12.35 -5.89 -7.06
C ASP A 57 -13.22 -4.98 -7.95
N SER A 58 -14.36 -4.53 -7.43
CA SER A 58 -15.30 -3.63 -8.07
C SER A 58 -15.92 -2.65 -7.08
N ARG A 59 -16.45 -1.54 -7.60
CA ARG A 59 -17.24 -0.54 -6.85
C ARG A 59 -18.35 -1.14 -5.98
N TYR A 60 -18.95 -2.24 -6.44
CA TYR A 60 -20.01 -2.95 -5.72
C TYR A 60 -19.46 -3.65 -4.48
N GLN A 61 -18.36 -4.39 -4.64
CA GLN A 61 -17.66 -5.03 -3.54
C GLN A 61 -17.00 -4.01 -2.58
N THR A 62 -16.56 -2.85 -3.07
CA THR A 62 -16.11 -1.74 -2.20
C THR A 62 -17.24 -1.21 -1.33
N ALA A 63 -18.42 -0.94 -1.89
CA ALA A 63 -19.60 -0.54 -1.09
C ALA A 63 -19.99 -1.62 -0.06
N ILE A 64 -19.96 -2.89 -0.44
CA ILE A 64 -20.18 -4.03 0.48
C ILE A 64 -19.09 -4.08 1.59
N LYS A 65 -17.81 -3.82 1.27
CA LYS A 65 -16.72 -3.77 2.25
C LYS A 65 -16.85 -2.58 3.20
N ILE A 66 -17.30 -1.42 2.72
CA ILE A 66 -17.66 -0.26 3.54
C ILE A 66 -18.80 -0.65 4.50
N SER A 67 -19.83 -1.35 4.01
CA SER A 67 -20.93 -1.83 4.83
C SER A 67 -20.49 -2.83 5.92
N LYS A 68 -19.86 -3.95 5.52
CA LYS A 68 -19.39 -5.04 6.41
C LYS A 68 -18.48 -4.57 7.55
N ASN A 69 -17.65 -3.54 7.33
CA ASN A 69 -16.72 -3.04 8.35
C ASN A 69 -17.38 -2.06 9.35
N ASN A 70 -18.55 -1.48 9.04
CA ASN A 70 -19.07 -0.34 9.79
C ASN A 70 -20.55 -0.46 10.23
N TRP A 71 -21.31 -1.40 9.66
CA TRP A 71 -22.67 -1.73 10.08
C TRP A 71 -22.77 -3.20 10.48
N TYR A 72 -22.98 -3.47 11.77
CA TYR A 72 -23.33 -4.81 12.22
C TYR A 72 -24.72 -5.20 11.68
N GLU A 73 -25.72 -4.34 11.93
CA GLU A 73 -27.08 -4.41 11.42
C GLU A 73 -27.49 -3.08 10.78
N ALA A 74 -28.44 -3.11 9.84
CA ALA A 74 -29.17 -1.95 9.34
C ALA A 74 -30.52 -2.39 8.77
N TYR A 75 -31.62 -2.07 9.46
CA TYR A 75 -32.98 -2.48 9.06
C TYR A 75 -33.50 -1.81 7.77
N ASN A 76 -32.82 -0.75 7.32
CA ASN A 76 -33.06 -0.10 6.04
C ASN A 76 -31.74 0.11 5.31
N VAL A 77 -31.77 0.09 3.97
CA VAL A 77 -30.61 0.40 3.11
C VAL A 77 -31.01 1.31 1.96
N VAL A 78 -30.07 2.10 1.45
CA VAL A 78 -30.23 2.83 0.19
C VAL A 78 -29.56 2.04 -0.93
N LEU A 79 -30.22 1.90 -2.07
CA LEU A 79 -29.70 1.22 -3.26
C LEU A 79 -29.66 2.19 -4.44
N ALA A 80 -28.46 2.43 -4.96
CA ALA A 80 -28.22 3.25 -6.14
C ALA A 80 -27.52 2.44 -7.25
N ARG A 81 -27.55 2.94 -8.50
CA ARG A 81 -26.79 2.33 -9.59
C ARG A 81 -25.32 2.69 -9.47
N GLY A 82 -24.42 1.72 -9.63
CA GLY A 82 -22.98 1.96 -9.49
C GLY A 82 -22.31 2.56 -10.73
N ASP A 83 -22.94 2.49 -11.89
CA ASP A 83 -22.38 2.85 -13.21
C ASP A 83 -22.68 4.29 -13.66
N ALA A 84 -23.71 4.94 -13.11
CA ALA A 84 -24.00 6.36 -13.31
C ALA A 84 -24.39 7.07 -12.01
N PHE A 85 -23.94 8.32 -11.84
CA PHE A 85 -24.09 9.10 -10.60
C PHE A 85 -25.38 9.92 -10.37
N PRO A 86 -26.13 10.42 -11.39
CA PRO A 86 -27.02 11.57 -11.19
C PRO A 86 -28.02 11.45 -10.05
N ASP A 87 -28.77 10.34 -10.03
CA ASP A 87 -29.85 10.08 -9.08
C ASP A 87 -29.34 9.73 -7.67
N ALA A 88 -28.03 9.49 -7.52
CA ALA A 88 -27.41 9.00 -6.31
C ALA A 88 -26.73 10.09 -5.47
N LEU A 89 -26.45 11.27 -6.04
CA LEU A 89 -25.67 12.32 -5.37
C LEU A 89 -26.30 12.81 -4.05
N ALA A 90 -27.62 12.98 -4.01
CA ALA A 90 -28.34 13.33 -2.78
C ALA A 90 -28.54 12.13 -1.81
N GLY A 91 -28.22 10.92 -2.25
CA GLY A 91 -28.51 9.67 -1.55
C GLY A 91 -27.85 9.52 -0.19
N ALA A 92 -26.72 10.19 0.04
CA ALA A 92 -26.05 10.19 1.34
C ALA A 92 -26.90 10.84 2.44
N VAL A 93 -27.63 11.92 2.11
CA VAL A 93 -28.51 12.63 3.03
C VAL A 93 -29.66 11.73 3.49
N LEU A 94 -30.24 10.96 2.56
CA LEU A 94 -31.25 9.95 2.88
C LEU A 94 -30.66 8.79 3.69
N ALA A 95 -29.52 8.24 3.28
CA ALA A 95 -28.91 7.08 3.95
C ALA A 95 -28.57 7.35 5.42
N ASN A 96 -28.10 8.56 5.74
CA ASN A 96 -27.79 9.00 7.10
C ASN A 96 -28.98 9.65 7.85
N SER A 97 -30.16 9.78 7.22
CA SER A 97 -31.36 10.34 7.86
C SER A 97 -31.92 9.43 8.96
N GLU A 98 -32.69 10.01 9.88
CA GLU A 98 -33.42 9.29 10.94
C GLU A 98 -34.33 8.17 10.40
N GLN A 99 -34.85 8.34 9.18
CA GLN A 99 -35.72 7.34 8.53
C GLN A 99 -34.97 6.07 8.13
N VAL A 100 -33.70 6.17 7.75
CA VAL A 100 -32.94 5.06 7.16
C VAL A 100 -31.85 4.56 8.09
N HIS A 101 -30.94 5.43 8.54
CA HIS A 101 -29.74 5.10 9.31
C HIS A 101 -28.95 3.87 8.78
N GLY A 102 -28.81 3.78 7.46
CA GLY A 102 -28.31 2.59 6.76
C GLY A 102 -27.19 2.89 5.77
N PRO A 103 -26.47 1.86 5.30
CA PRO A 103 -25.47 2.00 4.24
C PRO A 103 -26.13 2.32 2.89
N LEU A 104 -25.35 2.96 2.01
CA LEU A 104 -25.66 3.06 0.59
C LEU A 104 -24.90 1.96 -0.16
N LEU A 105 -25.65 1.02 -0.72
CA LEU A 105 -25.17 -0.08 -1.56
C LEU A 105 -25.38 0.26 -3.04
N LEU A 106 -24.62 -0.42 -3.89
CA LEU A 106 -24.58 -0.19 -5.33
C LEU A 106 -24.94 -1.47 -6.10
N THR A 107 -25.63 -1.36 -7.23
CA THR A 107 -25.92 -2.48 -8.16
C THR A 107 -25.88 -2.02 -9.62
N GLU A 108 -25.86 -2.93 -10.59
CA GLU A 108 -26.08 -2.58 -12.00
C GLU A 108 -27.54 -2.18 -12.25
N SER A 109 -27.78 -1.39 -13.30
CA SER A 109 -29.12 -0.88 -13.64
C SER A 109 -30.20 -1.97 -13.84
N ASN A 110 -29.82 -3.12 -14.40
CA ASN A 110 -30.74 -4.18 -14.82
C ASN A 110 -30.58 -5.51 -14.07
N VAL A 111 -29.65 -5.62 -13.12
CA VAL A 111 -29.37 -6.85 -12.38
C VAL A 111 -29.26 -6.53 -10.88
N LEU A 112 -29.93 -7.33 -10.05
CA LEU A 112 -29.67 -7.37 -8.61
C LEU A 112 -28.54 -8.37 -8.40
N ARG A 113 -27.36 -7.89 -7.99
CA ARG A 113 -26.23 -8.78 -7.74
C ARG A 113 -26.48 -9.66 -6.52
N SER A 114 -25.99 -10.91 -6.56
CA SER A 114 -26.08 -11.82 -5.40
C SER A 114 -25.29 -11.31 -4.21
N ASP A 115 -24.08 -10.79 -4.42
CA ASP A 115 -23.23 -10.23 -3.34
C ASP A 115 -23.86 -9.02 -2.64
N VAL A 116 -24.63 -8.20 -3.37
CA VAL A 116 -25.42 -7.08 -2.83
C VAL A 116 -26.62 -7.61 -2.05
N LEU A 117 -27.37 -8.58 -2.58
CA LEU A 117 -28.51 -9.19 -1.89
C LEU A 117 -28.08 -9.91 -0.60
N GLU A 118 -26.97 -10.64 -0.63
CA GLU A 118 -26.33 -11.26 0.53
C GLU A 118 -25.97 -10.22 1.60
N GLU A 119 -25.48 -9.04 1.21
CA GLU A 119 -25.18 -7.96 2.16
C GLU A 119 -26.45 -7.33 2.76
N ILE A 120 -27.50 -7.13 1.96
CA ILE A 120 -28.81 -6.67 2.44
C ILE A 120 -29.37 -7.66 3.48
N GLN A 121 -29.25 -8.96 3.22
CA GLN A 121 -29.66 -10.03 4.15
C GLN A 121 -28.79 -10.08 5.41
N ARG A 122 -27.46 -9.92 5.28
CA ARG A 122 -26.51 -9.87 6.40
C ARG A 122 -26.76 -8.69 7.34
N LEU A 123 -27.26 -7.57 6.82
CA LEU A 123 -27.65 -6.40 7.59
C LEU A 123 -28.99 -6.57 8.32
N HIS A 124 -29.73 -7.65 8.05
CA HIS A 124 -31.13 -7.84 8.45
C HIS A 124 -32.06 -6.70 7.97
N ALA A 125 -31.78 -6.18 6.77
CA ALA A 125 -32.57 -5.11 6.19
C ALA A 125 -33.98 -5.60 5.79
N ASN A 126 -35.00 -4.85 6.20
CA ASN A 126 -36.40 -5.07 5.83
C ASN A 126 -36.83 -4.14 4.69
N THR A 127 -36.28 -2.92 4.63
CA THR A 127 -36.62 -1.92 3.59
C THR A 127 -35.43 -1.58 2.70
N VAL A 128 -35.65 -1.52 1.39
CA VAL A 128 -34.70 -1.01 0.41
C VAL A 128 -35.25 0.27 -0.23
N TYR A 129 -34.51 1.36 -0.10
CA TYR A 129 -34.80 2.64 -0.74
C TYR A 129 -34.05 2.71 -2.09
N ILE A 130 -34.76 2.49 -3.19
CA ILE A 130 -34.20 2.59 -4.55
C ILE A 130 -34.14 4.06 -4.96
N LEU A 131 -32.97 4.52 -5.40
CA LEU A 131 -32.79 5.84 -5.99
C LEU A 131 -32.89 5.80 -7.52
N GLY A 132 -33.70 6.71 -8.07
CA GLY A 132 -33.88 6.92 -9.50
C GLY A 132 -35.01 6.10 -10.12
N GLY A 133 -35.37 6.50 -11.34
CA GLY A 133 -36.45 5.88 -12.10
C GLY A 133 -36.14 4.46 -12.59
N THR A 134 -37.08 3.85 -13.33
CA THR A 134 -36.87 2.51 -13.91
C THR A 134 -35.78 2.46 -14.99
N GLY A 135 -35.37 3.60 -15.55
CA GLY A 135 -34.17 3.72 -16.39
C GLY A 135 -32.85 3.80 -15.61
N ALA A 136 -32.92 4.08 -14.29
CA ALA A 136 -31.77 4.08 -13.39
C ALA A 136 -31.57 2.70 -12.77
N ILE A 137 -32.59 2.20 -12.07
CA ILE A 137 -32.67 0.83 -11.55
C ILE A 137 -33.99 0.22 -12.04
N SER A 138 -33.89 -0.81 -12.87
CA SER A 138 -35.03 -1.43 -13.55
C SER A 138 -36.11 -1.96 -12.60
N ALA A 139 -37.34 -2.08 -13.12
CA ALA A 139 -38.41 -2.80 -12.43
C ALA A 139 -38.06 -4.28 -12.16
N GLY A 140 -37.14 -4.89 -12.94
CA GLY A 140 -36.62 -6.23 -12.69
C GLY A 140 -35.87 -6.35 -11.37
N VAL A 141 -35.00 -5.38 -11.07
CA VAL A 141 -34.27 -5.29 -9.78
C VAL A 141 -35.24 -5.10 -8.62
N GLU A 142 -36.19 -4.18 -8.76
CA GLU A 142 -37.24 -3.92 -7.76
C GLU A 142 -38.09 -5.18 -7.48
N ASN A 143 -38.51 -5.89 -8.53
CA ASN A 143 -39.27 -7.13 -8.38
C ASN A 143 -38.43 -8.26 -7.77
N ALA A 144 -37.13 -8.34 -8.07
CA ALA A 144 -36.22 -9.30 -7.44
C ALA A 144 -36.07 -9.03 -5.94
N LEU A 145 -35.95 -7.77 -5.52
CA LEU A 145 -35.93 -7.38 -4.11
C LEU A 145 -37.24 -7.77 -3.39
N LYS A 146 -38.39 -7.41 -3.95
CA LYS A 146 -39.72 -7.78 -3.41
C LYS A 146 -39.90 -9.30 -3.32
N SER A 147 -39.41 -10.05 -4.31
CA SER A 147 -39.46 -11.53 -4.32
C SER A 147 -38.59 -12.17 -3.23
N ASN A 148 -37.60 -11.44 -2.71
CA ASN A 148 -36.80 -11.83 -1.54
C ASN A 148 -37.40 -11.33 -0.21
N GLY A 149 -38.67 -10.91 -0.20
CA GLY A 149 -39.39 -10.50 1.01
C GLY A 149 -39.13 -9.08 1.49
N LEU A 150 -38.38 -8.28 0.72
CA LEU A 150 -38.02 -6.92 1.10
C LEU A 150 -39.15 -5.93 0.76
N HIS A 151 -39.44 -5.01 1.68
CA HIS A 151 -40.22 -3.82 1.38
C HIS A 151 -39.37 -2.88 0.50
N VAL A 152 -39.92 -2.33 -0.58
CA VAL A 152 -39.17 -1.49 -1.51
C VAL A 152 -39.87 -0.15 -1.69
N VAL A 153 -39.14 0.92 -1.39
CA VAL A 153 -39.55 2.31 -1.60
C VAL A 153 -38.70 2.88 -2.73
N ARG A 154 -39.31 3.28 -3.84
CA ARG A 154 -38.60 3.94 -4.94
C ARG A 154 -38.77 5.46 -4.81
N ILE A 155 -37.66 6.18 -4.83
CA ILE A 155 -37.62 7.64 -4.89
C ILE A 155 -37.07 8.02 -6.25
N GLN A 156 -37.89 8.70 -7.05
CA GLN A 156 -37.62 9.04 -8.45
C GLN A 156 -38.27 10.40 -8.77
N GLY A 157 -37.80 11.03 -9.84
CA GLY A 157 -38.50 12.08 -10.58
C GLY A 157 -38.33 11.84 -12.08
N ASP A 158 -38.84 12.75 -12.91
CA ASP A 158 -38.69 12.72 -14.37
C ASP A 158 -37.22 12.90 -14.80
N ASP A 159 -36.41 13.56 -13.97
CA ASP A 159 -34.97 13.72 -14.14
C ASP A 159 -34.17 13.66 -12.82
N ARG A 160 -32.87 13.92 -12.93
CA ARG A 160 -31.92 13.91 -11.80
C ARG A 160 -32.16 15.02 -10.77
N TYR A 161 -32.71 16.15 -11.20
CA TYR A 161 -32.94 17.32 -10.37
C TYR A 161 -34.20 17.12 -9.53
N GLU A 162 -35.28 16.62 -10.15
CA GLU A 162 -36.47 16.20 -9.42
C GLU A 162 -36.18 14.98 -8.52
N THR A 163 -35.36 14.02 -8.97
CA THR A 163 -34.95 12.91 -8.11
C THR A 163 -34.20 13.40 -6.86
N ALA A 164 -33.27 14.35 -6.99
CA ALA A 164 -32.56 14.94 -5.84
C ALA A 164 -33.49 15.77 -4.92
N ALA A 165 -34.47 16.48 -5.48
CA ALA A 165 -35.52 17.16 -4.74
C ALA A 165 -36.37 16.17 -3.92
N ASN A 166 -36.86 15.10 -4.55
CA ASN A 166 -37.68 14.08 -3.92
C ASN A 166 -36.90 13.29 -2.85
N ILE A 167 -35.60 13.03 -3.06
CA ILE A 167 -34.71 12.47 -2.02
C ILE A 167 -34.61 13.42 -0.81
N SER A 168 -34.42 14.71 -1.04
CA SER A 168 -34.27 15.71 0.02
C SER A 168 -35.55 15.88 0.85
N VAL A 169 -36.71 15.93 0.19
CA VAL A 169 -38.02 16.03 0.85
C VAL A 169 -38.42 14.73 1.56
N GLN A 170 -38.01 13.57 1.04
CA GLN A 170 -38.22 12.29 1.72
C GLN A 170 -37.35 12.15 2.97
N ALA A 171 -36.11 12.64 2.93
CA ALA A 171 -35.14 12.52 4.02
C ALA A 171 -35.32 13.54 5.15
N LEU A 172 -35.90 14.71 4.88
CA LEU A 172 -35.87 15.88 5.77
C LEU A 172 -37.23 16.59 5.84
N GLN A 173 -37.61 17.06 7.03
CA GLN A 173 -38.89 17.75 7.24
C GLN A 173 -38.81 19.27 6.98
N SER A 174 -37.94 19.98 7.70
CA SER A 174 -37.69 21.42 7.49
C SER A 174 -36.25 21.77 7.84
N LYS A 175 -35.63 22.60 6.99
CA LYS A 175 -34.24 23.08 7.10
C LYS A 175 -34.15 24.47 6.48
N THR A 176 -33.51 25.41 7.19
CA THR A 176 -33.26 26.78 6.71
C THR A 176 -32.13 26.87 5.70
N GLN A 177 -31.28 25.85 5.62
CA GLN A 177 -30.10 25.80 4.74
C GLN A 177 -30.28 24.75 3.63
N ALA A 178 -29.68 24.98 2.47
CA ALA A 178 -29.50 23.98 1.41
C ALA A 178 -28.15 24.12 0.71
N PHE A 179 -27.62 22.99 0.23
CA PHE A 179 -26.53 22.96 -0.74
C PHE A 179 -27.11 22.82 -2.15
N LEU A 180 -26.64 23.65 -3.08
CA LEU A 180 -27.02 23.54 -4.49
C LEU A 180 -25.75 23.31 -5.33
N ALA A 181 -25.70 22.16 -5.98
CA ALA A 181 -24.57 21.75 -6.82
C ALA A 181 -25.01 21.49 -8.27
N SER A 182 -24.04 21.40 -9.18
CA SER A 182 -24.33 20.97 -10.54
C SER A 182 -24.82 19.51 -10.56
N GLY A 183 -25.88 19.22 -11.32
CA GLY A 183 -26.24 17.84 -11.66
C GLY A 183 -25.57 17.33 -12.94
N GLU A 184 -24.81 18.17 -13.65
CA GLU A 184 -24.12 17.81 -14.89
C GLU A 184 -22.76 17.12 -14.61
N THR A 185 -22.11 17.48 -13.49
CA THR A 185 -20.88 16.87 -12.98
C THR A 185 -21.11 16.33 -11.57
N PHE A 186 -20.27 15.40 -11.09
CA PHE A 186 -20.45 14.78 -9.77
C PHE A 186 -19.60 15.38 -8.65
N ALA A 187 -18.43 15.94 -8.97
CA ALA A 187 -17.36 16.08 -7.97
C ALA A 187 -17.66 17.16 -6.91
N ASP A 188 -18.36 18.22 -7.28
CA ASP A 188 -18.73 19.31 -6.38
C ASP A 188 -19.81 18.84 -5.38
N ALA A 189 -20.89 18.23 -5.88
CA ALA A 189 -21.92 17.58 -5.06
C ALA A 189 -21.35 16.50 -4.14
N LEU A 190 -20.44 15.66 -4.66
CA LEU A 190 -19.76 14.61 -3.91
C LEU A 190 -18.89 15.17 -2.78
N SER A 191 -18.23 16.31 -3.01
CA SER A 191 -17.35 16.96 -2.01
C SER A 191 -18.10 17.48 -0.79
N ILE A 192 -19.37 17.88 -0.93
CA ILE A 192 -20.21 18.34 0.18
C ILE A 192 -21.06 17.20 0.80
N SER A 193 -21.18 16.05 0.13
CA SER A 193 -22.15 15.00 0.45
C SER A 193 -22.07 14.48 1.89
N SER A 194 -20.86 14.26 2.44
CA SER A 194 -20.73 13.76 3.82
C SER A 194 -21.15 14.80 4.87
N TYR A 195 -20.86 16.08 4.63
CA TYR A 195 -21.26 17.18 5.52
C TYR A 195 -22.77 17.44 5.44
N ALA A 196 -23.32 17.48 4.23
CA ALA A 196 -24.76 17.58 4.00
C ALA A 196 -25.52 16.47 4.74
N ALA A 197 -25.04 15.23 4.64
CA ALA A 197 -25.61 14.09 5.35
C ALA A 197 -25.40 14.11 6.87
N ALA A 198 -24.26 14.61 7.36
CA ALA A 198 -23.97 14.72 8.80
C ALA A 198 -24.87 15.75 9.50
N GLN A 199 -25.11 16.90 8.85
CA GLN A 199 -25.92 18.01 9.40
C GLN A 199 -27.42 17.87 9.03
N GLY A 200 -27.76 16.89 8.18
CA GLY A 200 -29.09 16.74 7.58
C GLY A 200 -29.50 17.99 6.82
N ILE A 201 -28.63 18.52 5.96
CA ILE A 201 -28.88 19.66 5.06
C ILE A 201 -29.21 19.08 3.68
N PRO A 202 -30.29 19.52 3.01
CA PRO A 202 -30.64 19.04 1.68
C PRO A 202 -29.54 19.35 0.66
N LEU A 203 -29.20 18.36 -0.16
CA LEU A 203 -28.31 18.50 -1.31
C LEU A 203 -29.16 18.45 -2.58
N LEU A 204 -29.41 19.62 -3.14
CA LEU A 204 -30.19 19.80 -4.36
C LEU A 204 -29.27 19.97 -5.58
N LEU A 205 -29.82 19.69 -6.75
CA LEU A 205 -29.08 19.77 -8.02
C LEU A 205 -29.70 20.80 -8.96
N THR A 206 -28.87 21.35 -9.86
CA THR A 206 -29.28 22.27 -10.93
C THR A 206 -28.45 22.02 -12.21
N PRO A 207 -29.00 22.19 -13.43
CA PRO A 207 -28.18 22.41 -14.60
C PRO A 207 -27.50 23.77 -14.52
N LYS A 208 -26.49 24.01 -15.36
CA LYS A 208 -25.57 25.15 -15.26
C LYS A 208 -26.26 26.51 -15.25
N ASN A 209 -27.32 26.70 -16.05
CA ASN A 209 -27.88 28.02 -16.38
C ASN A 209 -29.36 28.22 -16.01
N GLU A 210 -30.05 27.17 -15.58
CA GLU A 210 -31.47 27.20 -15.21
C GLU A 210 -31.69 26.52 -13.86
N ILE A 211 -32.56 27.08 -13.00
CA ILE A 211 -33.00 26.41 -11.78
C ILE A 211 -34.30 25.64 -12.11
N PRO A 212 -34.34 24.31 -11.96
CA PRO A 212 -35.54 23.51 -12.24
C PRO A 212 -36.68 23.85 -11.28
N SER A 213 -37.92 23.69 -11.73
CA SER A 213 -39.12 23.90 -10.91
C SER A 213 -39.10 23.04 -9.65
N ALA A 214 -38.77 21.75 -9.78
CA ALA A 214 -38.66 20.82 -8.66
C ALA A 214 -37.63 21.28 -7.60
N THR A 215 -36.50 21.83 -8.03
CA THR A 215 -35.47 22.38 -7.14
C THR A 215 -35.99 23.60 -6.36
N LEU A 216 -36.68 24.53 -7.02
CA LEU A 216 -37.31 25.68 -6.35
C LEU A 216 -38.43 25.24 -5.39
N THR A 217 -39.26 24.29 -5.79
CA THR A 217 -40.32 23.74 -4.93
C THR A 217 -39.74 23.05 -3.70
N ALA A 218 -38.63 22.30 -3.84
CA ALA A 218 -37.95 21.68 -2.70
C ALA A 218 -37.41 22.72 -1.70
N LEU A 219 -36.73 23.76 -2.19
CA LEU A 219 -36.26 24.88 -1.35
C LEU A 219 -37.41 25.51 -0.56
N GLN A 220 -38.54 25.77 -1.23
CA GLN A 220 -39.74 26.35 -0.61
C GLN A 220 -40.39 25.39 0.41
N SER A 221 -40.58 24.12 0.07
CA SER A 221 -41.25 23.14 0.93
C SER A 221 -40.47 22.82 2.20
N LEU A 222 -39.13 22.84 2.13
CA LEU A 222 -38.26 22.60 3.27
C LEU A 222 -38.09 23.86 4.16
N GLY A 223 -38.53 25.03 3.69
CA GLY A 223 -38.39 26.30 4.41
C GLY A 223 -36.98 26.89 4.36
N VAL A 224 -36.27 26.67 3.25
CA VAL A 224 -34.90 27.15 3.05
C VAL A 224 -34.89 28.66 2.86
N THR A 225 -33.95 29.34 3.53
CA THR A 225 -33.63 30.76 3.39
C THR A 225 -32.21 30.98 2.88
N ASP A 226 -31.30 30.05 3.17
CA ASP A 226 -29.87 30.15 2.90
C ASP A 226 -29.43 29.04 1.94
N VAL A 227 -28.85 29.41 0.80
CA VAL A 227 -28.38 28.48 -0.23
C VAL A 227 -26.89 28.65 -0.43
N THR A 228 -26.11 27.61 -0.14
CA THR A 228 -24.68 27.59 -0.48
C THR A 228 -24.49 26.86 -1.81
N LEU A 229 -24.03 27.59 -2.82
CA LEU A 229 -23.64 27.05 -4.12
C LEU A 229 -22.32 26.30 -3.99
N ILE A 230 -22.28 25.05 -4.45
CA ILE A 230 -21.08 24.21 -4.43
C ILE A 230 -20.61 24.00 -5.87
N GLY A 231 -19.43 24.52 -6.16
CA GLY A 231 -18.85 24.56 -7.51
C GLY A 231 -18.75 25.98 -8.09
N GLY A 232 -17.78 26.18 -8.97
CA GLY A 232 -17.53 27.47 -9.63
C GLY A 232 -18.60 27.82 -10.68
N GLU A 233 -18.50 29.02 -11.26
CA GLU A 233 -19.43 29.51 -12.29
C GLU A 233 -19.54 28.61 -13.53
N ASN A 234 -18.54 27.76 -13.76
CA ASN A 234 -18.57 26.77 -14.83
C ASN A 234 -19.51 25.59 -14.56
N ALA A 235 -19.79 25.27 -13.30
CA ALA A 235 -20.67 24.18 -12.86
C ALA A 235 -22.08 24.69 -12.51
N VAL A 236 -22.16 25.85 -11.84
CA VAL A 236 -23.41 26.55 -11.48
C VAL A 236 -23.20 28.04 -11.75
N SER A 237 -23.82 28.59 -12.79
CA SER A 237 -23.47 29.93 -13.30
C SER A 237 -23.84 31.07 -12.35
N LEU A 238 -23.30 32.27 -12.63
CA LEU A 238 -23.69 33.50 -11.94
C LEU A 238 -25.18 33.86 -12.17
N SER A 239 -25.81 33.39 -13.25
CA SER A 239 -27.26 33.62 -13.47
C SER A 239 -28.14 32.79 -12.53
N ILE A 240 -27.68 31.61 -12.08
CA ILE A 240 -28.34 30.85 -11.01
C ILE A 240 -28.29 31.66 -9.70
N GLU A 241 -27.10 32.15 -9.36
CA GLU A 241 -26.84 32.90 -8.13
C GLU A 241 -27.70 34.18 -8.04
N ASN A 242 -27.78 34.93 -9.15
CA ASN A 242 -28.61 36.14 -9.21
C ASN A 242 -30.11 35.80 -9.11
N ARG A 243 -30.60 34.76 -9.80
CA ARG A 243 -32.01 34.32 -9.71
C ARG A 243 -32.40 33.89 -8.28
N LEU A 244 -31.49 33.28 -7.53
CA LEU A 244 -31.73 32.94 -6.12
C LEU A 244 -31.78 34.20 -5.24
N LYS A 245 -30.86 35.16 -5.45
CA LYS A 245 -30.86 36.45 -4.73
C LYS A 245 -32.14 37.26 -5.03
N GLU A 246 -32.59 37.28 -6.27
CA GLU A 246 -33.86 37.90 -6.71
C GLU A 246 -35.09 37.21 -6.08
N ALA A 247 -35.01 35.90 -5.82
CA ALA A 247 -36.01 35.14 -5.08
C ALA A 247 -35.89 35.25 -3.54
N ASN A 248 -35.10 36.21 -3.04
CA ASN A 248 -34.83 36.50 -1.62
C ASN A 248 -34.10 35.40 -0.83
N TYR A 249 -33.35 34.50 -1.48
CA TYR A 249 -32.42 33.61 -0.77
C TYR A 249 -31.12 34.36 -0.41
N HIS A 250 -30.57 34.05 0.77
CA HIS A 250 -29.18 34.38 1.08
C HIS A 250 -28.26 33.38 0.38
N VAL A 251 -27.31 33.86 -0.45
CA VAL A 251 -26.51 32.97 -1.30
C VAL A 251 -25.01 33.15 -1.06
N GLU A 252 -24.37 32.05 -0.66
CA GLU A 252 -22.91 31.89 -0.55
C GLU A 252 -22.42 30.96 -1.69
N ARG A 253 -21.13 31.02 -2.05
CA ARG A 253 -20.51 30.08 -3.01
C ARG A 253 -19.20 29.54 -2.47
N LEU A 254 -18.99 28.22 -2.61
CA LEU A 254 -17.73 27.53 -2.31
C LEU A 254 -17.22 26.85 -3.59
N SER A 255 -16.02 27.22 -4.02
CA SER A 255 -15.42 26.75 -5.27
C SER A 255 -13.91 26.98 -5.29
N GLY A 256 -13.17 26.12 -5.98
CA GLY A 256 -11.79 26.35 -6.42
C GLY A 256 -11.63 26.12 -7.93
N ASP A 257 -10.39 26.20 -8.42
CA ASP A 257 -10.07 26.07 -9.85
C ASP A 257 -10.38 24.66 -10.40
N ASP A 258 -10.34 23.65 -9.52
CA ASP A 258 -10.70 22.27 -9.82
C ASP A 258 -11.49 21.60 -8.67
N ARG A 259 -11.79 20.31 -8.86
CA ARG A 259 -12.54 19.49 -7.90
C ARG A 259 -11.83 19.26 -6.56
N PHE A 260 -10.50 19.20 -6.57
CA PHE A 260 -9.69 18.97 -5.37
C PHE A 260 -9.61 20.27 -4.57
N GLN A 261 -9.39 21.40 -5.25
CA GLN A 261 -9.47 22.71 -4.61
C GLN A 261 -10.88 22.97 -4.03
N THR A 262 -11.95 22.70 -4.78
CA THR A 262 -13.33 22.86 -4.28
C THR A 262 -13.60 22.00 -3.03
N ASN A 263 -13.10 20.76 -3.02
CA ASN A 263 -13.14 19.88 -1.84
C ASN A 263 -12.40 20.48 -0.64
N ILE A 264 -11.22 21.08 -0.81
CA ILE A 264 -10.50 21.75 0.27
C ILE A 264 -11.17 23.05 0.73
N GLN A 265 -11.78 23.84 -0.16
CA GLN A 265 -12.54 25.04 0.24
C GLN A 265 -13.75 24.68 1.13
N ILE A 266 -14.43 23.57 0.85
CA ILE A 266 -15.48 23.01 1.73
C ILE A 266 -14.91 22.66 3.11
N MET A 267 -13.75 21.99 3.15
CA MET A 267 -13.11 21.57 4.41
C MET A 267 -12.59 22.72 5.26
N ASN A 268 -12.15 23.81 4.64
CA ASN A 268 -11.72 25.02 5.35
C ASN A 268 -12.92 25.86 5.83
N ARG A 269 -14.08 25.75 5.16
CA ARG A 269 -15.29 26.51 5.48
C ARG A 269 -16.12 25.91 6.62
N PHE A 270 -16.09 24.59 6.78
CA PHE A 270 -16.93 23.85 7.74
C PHE A 270 -16.10 23.06 8.75
N GLN A 271 -16.62 22.91 9.96
CA GLN A 271 -15.97 22.09 10.99
C GLN A 271 -16.30 20.61 10.77
N PHE A 272 -15.24 19.82 10.55
CA PHE A 272 -15.29 18.37 10.48
C PHE A 272 -14.64 17.76 11.72
N ASN A 273 -15.09 16.56 12.13
CA ASN A 273 -14.33 15.75 13.07
C ASN A 273 -13.15 15.10 12.34
N LEU A 274 -11.94 15.45 12.73
CA LEU A 274 -10.71 14.93 12.13
C LEU A 274 -10.23 13.61 12.71
N ASP A 275 -10.86 13.07 13.77
CA ASP A 275 -10.52 11.76 14.38
C ASP A 275 -10.25 10.68 13.32
N ARG A 276 -11.05 10.69 12.25
CA ARG A 276 -10.83 9.89 11.04
C ARG A 276 -11.00 10.76 9.81
N THR A 277 -10.09 10.63 8.86
CA THR A 277 -10.20 11.26 7.53
C THR A 277 -10.36 10.19 6.46
N LEU A 278 -11.44 10.25 5.68
CA LEU A 278 -11.68 9.33 4.57
C LEU A 278 -11.03 9.87 3.30
N ILE A 279 -10.47 8.99 2.50
CA ILE A 279 -9.77 9.33 1.25
C ILE A 279 -10.42 8.58 0.11
N ALA A 280 -10.77 9.27 -0.97
CA ALA A 280 -11.28 8.65 -2.18
C ALA A 280 -10.76 9.34 -3.44
N THR A 281 -10.73 8.62 -4.56
CA THR A 281 -10.37 9.24 -5.84
C THR A 281 -11.38 10.32 -6.22
N GLY A 282 -10.90 11.51 -6.60
CA GLY A 282 -11.77 12.54 -7.19
C GLY A 282 -12.12 12.27 -8.65
N LEU A 283 -11.51 11.26 -9.29
CA LEU A 283 -11.69 10.95 -10.72
C LEU A 283 -12.87 10.02 -11.00
N SER A 284 -13.45 9.41 -9.97
CA SER A 284 -14.63 8.54 -10.03
C SER A 284 -15.51 8.80 -8.81
N PHE A 285 -16.79 8.44 -8.89
CA PHE A 285 -17.78 8.71 -7.83
C PHE A 285 -18.13 7.56 -6.86
N PRO A 286 -18.14 6.25 -7.25
CA PRO A 286 -18.83 5.22 -6.46
C PRO A 286 -18.30 4.99 -5.05
N ASP A 287 -16.98 4.90 -4.89
CA ASP A 287 -16.35 4.57 -3.61
C ASP A 287 -16.52 5.72 -2.59
N ALA A 288 -16.35 6.95 -3.07
CA ALA A 288 -16.61 8.18 -2.31
C ALA A 288 -18.10 8.33 -1.96
N LEU A 289 -19.01 7.98 -2.87
CA LEU A 289 -20.46 8.05 -2.64
C LEU A 289 -20.87 7.11 -1.49
N ALA A 290 -20.49 5.83 -1.55
CA ALA A 290 -20.76 4.88 -0.46
C ALA A 290 -20.04 5.29 0.84
N GLY A 291 -18.80 5.77 0.74
CA GLY A 291 -18.02 6.24 1.89
C GLY A 291 -18.53 7.53 2.52
N SER A 292 -19.24 8.39 1.78
CA SER A 292 -19.80 9.64 2.31
C SER A 292 -20.83 9.39 3.40
N VAL A 293 -21.57 8.28 3.32
CA VAL A 293 -22.51 7.83 4.37
C VAL A 293 -21.77 7.41 5.64
N LEU A 294 -20.65 6.70 5.48
CA LEU A 294 -19.79 6.34 6.61
C LEU A 294 -19.21 7.59 7.28
N ALA A 295 -18.69 8.52 6.48
CA ALA A 295 -18.14 9.78 6.96
C ALA A 295 -19.20 10.63 7.70
N ALA A 296 -20.43 10.67 7.18
CA ALA A 296 -21.52 11.45 7.75
C ALA A 296 -21.86 11.10 9.20
N ARG A 297 -21.78 9.81 9.57
CA ARG A 297 -22.14 9.31 10.92
C ARG A 297 -21.37 9.97 12.06
N ASN A 298 -20.14 10.40 11.81
CA ASN A 298 -19.27 11.07 12.79
C ASN A 298 -18.84 12.48 12.33
N ASN A 299 -19.48 13.04 11.29
CA ASN A 299 -19.09 14.31 10.66
C ASN A 299 -17.60 14.33 10.20
N ASN A 300 -17.09 13.20 9.68
CA ASN A 300 -15.73 13.10 9.16
C ASN A 300 -15.60 13.69 7.73
N PRO A 301 -14.41 14.21 7.34
CA PRO A 301 -14.17 14.69 5.98
C PRO A 301 -13.94 13.53 4.99
N VAL A 302 -14.29 13.76 3.72
CA VAL A 302 -13.92 12.90 2.59
C VAL A 302 -13.01 13.70 1.66
N VAL A 303 -11.70 13.46 1.75
CA VAL A 303 -10.69 14.13 0.91
C VAL A 303 -10.66 13.46 -0.46
N LEU A 304 -10.89 14.25 -1.51
CA LEU A 304 -10.75 13.79 -2.88
C LEU A 304 -9.30 13.94 -3.34
N VAL A 305 -8.73 12.88 -3.90
CA VAL A 305 -7.33 12.84 -4.35
C VAL A 305 -7.21 12.46 -5.84
N PRO A 306 -6.16 12.94 -6.54
CA PRO A 306 -5.88 12.53 -7.92
C PRO A 306 -5.37 11.08 -7.98
N LYS A 307 -5.15 10.59 -9.21
CA LYS A 307 -4.55 9.26 -9.48
C LYS A 307 -3.10 9.34 -10.01
N ASN A 308 -2.60 10.54 -10.32
CA ASN A 308 -1.55 10.71 -11.34
C ASN A 308 -0.11 10.53 -10.82
N ASP A 309 0.76 10.00 -11.67
CA ASP A 309 2.14 9.61 -11.34
C ASP A 309 3.16 10.76 -11.36
N GLY A 310 2.80 11.94 -11.89
CA GLY A 310 3.70 13.09 -12.04
C GLY A 310 3.59 14.19 -10.97
N GLN A 311 2.47 14.26 -10.26
CA GLN A 311 2.25 15.14 -9.09
C GLN A 311 1.30 14.40 -8.15
N ILE A 312 1.76 14.17 -6.92
CA ILE A 312 1.08 13.32 -5.95
C ILE A 312 -0.19 14.02 -5.45
N LEU A 313 -0.07 15.25 -4.96
CA LEU A 313 -1.21 16.08 -4.59
C LEU A 313 -1.06 17.49 -5.19
N GLY A 314 -2.19 18.15 -5.42
CA GLY A 314 -2.20 19.60 -5.64
C GLY A 314 -1.84 20.33 -4.35
N SER A 315 -1.19 21.49 -4.45
CA SER A 315 -0.61 22.20 -3.30
C SER A 315 -1.59 22.48 -2.16
N GLN A 316 -2.87 22.77 -2.46
CA GLN A 316 -3.89 23.00 -1.43
C GLN A 316 -4.29 21.71 -0.69
N THR A 317 -4.43 20.58 -1.39
CA THR A 317 -4.72 19.27 -0.77
C THR A 317 -3.54 18.79 0.06
N ASP A 318 -2.33 19.05 -0.42
CA ASP A 318 -1.10 18.81 0.34
C ASP A 318 -1.06 19.64 1.63
N SER A 319 -1.13 20.98 1.54
CA SER A 319 -1.12 21.87 2.71
C SER A 319 -2.20 21.50 3.73
N TYR A 320 -3.44 21.24 3.28
CA TYR A 320 -4.51 20.78 4.16
C TYR A 320 -4.16 19.48 4.91
N LEU A 321 -3.65 18.48 4.20
CA LEU A 321 -3.24 17.21 4.81
C LEU A 321 -2.00 17.34 5.69
N ALA A 322 -1.09 18.26 5.40
CA ALA A 322 0.10 18.53 6.21
C ALA A 322 -0.25 19.25 7.52
N GLU A 323 -1.06 20.31 7.45
CA GLU A 323 -1.53 21.10 8.60
C GLU A 323 -2.36 20.25 9.58
N ASN A 324 -3.26 19.41 9.06
CA ASN A 324 -4.15 18.59 9.87
C ASN A 324 -3.55 17.23 10.25
N ARG A 325 -2.37 16.88 9.73
CA ARG A 325 -1.75 15.55 9.86
C ARG A 325 -1.63 15.07 11.30
N SER A 326 -1.33 15.96 12.24
CA SER A 326 -1.13 15.63 13.65
C SER A 326 -2.44 15.38 14.40
N THR A 327 -3.56 15.92 13.90
CA THR A 327 -4.90 15.83 14.51
C THR A 327 -5.67 14.59 14.07
N VAL A 328 -5.38 14.05 12.88
CA VAL A 328 -6.04 12.84 12.38
C VAL A 328 -5.53 11.60 13.12
N ASN A 329 -6.39 10.74 13.68
CA ASN A 329 -5.95 9.48 14.28
C ASN A 329 -5.84 8.37 13.22
N ASP A 330 -6.88 8.22 12.40
CA ASP A 330 -6.96 7.21 11.34
C ASP A 330 -7.16 7.82 9.94
N PHE A 331 -6.45 7.31 8.94
CA PHE A 331 -6.81 7.53 7.52
C PHE A 331 -7.55 6.30 6.97
N LEU A 332 -8.68 6.51 6.28
CA LEU A 332 -9.49 5.44 5.71
C LEU A 332 -9.55 5.57 4.18
N ILE A 333 -8.78 4.76 3.47
CA ILE A 333 -8.74 4.74 2.00
C ILE A 333 -9.94 3.96 1.45
N LEU A 334 -10.64 4.56 0.48
CA LEU A 334 -11.81 3.99 -0.17
C LEU A 334 -11.46 3.61 -1.62
N GLY A 335 -11.73 2.35 -1.99
CA GLY A 335 -11.40 1.80 -3.31
C GLY A 335 -10.00 1.19 -3.39
N GLY A 336 -9.75 0.44 -4.47
CA GLY A 336 -8.48 -0.27 -4.71
C GLY A 336 -7.32 0.62 -5.16
N SER A 337 -6.16 0.01 -5.40
CA SER A 337 -4.94 0.69 -5.91
C SER A 337 -5.21 1.45 -7.23
N GLY A 338 -6.07 0.90 -8.09
CA GLY A 338 -6.51 1.55 -9.33
C GLY A 338 -7.36 2.82 -9.15
N ALA A 339 -7.84 3.11 -7.94
CA ALA A 339 -8.55 4.35 -7.58
C ALA A 339 -7.65 5.33 -6.83
N VAL A 340 -7.05 4.86 -5.73
CA VAL A 340 -6.04 5.58 -4.93
C VAL A 340 -4.77 4.74 -4.96
N ASN A 341 -3.76 5.14 -5.73
CA ASN A 341 -2.52 4.36 -5.89
C ASN A 341 -1.65 4.39 -4.63
N TYR A 342 -0.61 3.56 -4.60
CA TYR A 342 0.27 3.47 -3.44
C TYR A 342 0.99 4.80 -3.15
N LYS A 343 1.36 5.59 -4.17
CA LYS A 343 2.07 6.89 -4.02
C LYS A 343 1.22 7.87 -3.21
N ILE A 344 -0.07 7.94 -3.53
CA ILE A 344 -1.06 8.75 -2.81
C ILE A 344 -1.26 8.22 -1.38
N GLU A 345 -1.54 6.92 -1.22
CA GLU A 345 -1.74 6.32 0.11
C GLU A 345 -0.50 6.51 1.01
N PHE A 346 0.69 6.34 0.45
CA PHE A 346 1.96 6.53 1.14
C PHE A 346 2.12 7.98 1.63
N TYR A 347 1.85 8.94 0.75
CA TYR A 347 1.89 10.35 1.10
C TYR A 347 0.87 10.70 2.19
N ILE A 348 -0.30 10.06 2.16
CA ILE A 348 -1.35 10.22 3.17
C ILE A 348 -0.96 9.58 4.50
N ARG A 349 -0.21 8.47 4.51
CA ARG A 349 0.38 7.89 5.73
C ARG A 349 1.46 8.83 6.31
N ASN A 350 2.45 9.18 5.48
CA ASN A 350 3.77 9.61 5.95
C ASN A 350 4.11 11.10 5.71
N GLY A 351 3.31 11.83 4.92
CA GLY A 351 3.56 13.26 4.60
C GLY A 351 4.78 13.52 3.69
N LYS A 352 5.48 12.46 3.30
CA LYS A 352 6.58 12.45 2.34
C LYS A 352 6.32 11.33 1.33
N PHE A 353 6.83 11.49 0.11
CA PHE A 353 6.88 10.39 -0.84
C PHE A 353 8.20 9.64 -0.67
N ASN A 354 8.13 8.31 -0.55
CA ASN A 354 9.28 7.43 -0.66
C ASN A 354 9.22 6.76 -2.04
N PRO A 355 10.04 7.17 -3.03
CA PRO A 355 10.07 6.52 -4.33
C PRO A 355 10.60 5.10 -4.17
N ARG A 356 9.74 4.11 -4.46
CA ARG A 356 10.11 2.71 -4.39
C ARG A 356 11.00 2.32 -5.55
N VAL A 357 11.91 1.40 -5.27
CA VAL A 357 12.90 0.89 -6.22
C VAL A 357 12.62 -0.57 -6.53
N SER A 358 12.39 -0.83 -7.81
CA SER A 358 12.52 -2.14 -8.40
C SER A 358 13.97 -2.33 -8.88
N LEU A 359 14.72 -3.14 -8.13
CA LEU A 359 16.04 -3.62 -8.48
C LEU A 359 15.90 -4.99 -9.15
N GLN A 360 16.48 -5.14 -10.34
CA GLN A 360 16.33 -6.35 -11.14
C GLN A 360 17.69 -6.91 -11.55
N PHE A 361 17.95 -8.16 -11.15
CA PHE A 361 19.18 -8.86 -11.50
C PHE A 361 19.12 -9.27 -12.97
N TRP A 362 20.04 -8.70 -13.76
CA TRP A 362 20.12 -8.83 -15.21
C TRP A 362 21.18 -9.89 -15.54
N ASP A 363 20.81 -11.15 -15.41
CA ASP A 363 21.67 -12.34 -15.33
C ASP A 363 22.16 -12.85 -16.69
N GLY A 364 22.89 -12.01 -17.42
CA GLY A 364 23.48 -12.36 -18.72
C GLY A 364 24.88 -13.00 -18.67
N TYR A 365 25.54 -13.02 -17.49
CA TYR A 365 26.88 -13.56 -17.26
C TYR A 365 27.90 -13.03 -18.30
N ALA A 366 28.66 -13.91 -18.96
CA ALA A 366 29.62 -13.56 -20.02
C ALA A 366 29.00 -13.59 -21.44
N ASN A 367 27.66 -13.43 -21.59
CA ASN A 367 26.98 -13.49 -22.88
C ASN A 367 26.13 -12.24 -23.17
N LYS A 368 26.67 -11.33 -24.00
CA LYS A 368 26.01 -10.10 -24.48
C LYS A 368 24.58 -10.32 -24.98
N SER A 369 24.36 -11.35 -25.80
CA SER A 369 23.05 -11.62 -26.40
C SER A 369 21.99 -12.04 -25.38
N THR A 370 22.41 -12.59 -24.24
CA THR A 370 21.48 -12.93 -23.14
C THR A 370 20.97 -11.66 -22.45
N TYR A 371 21.84 -10.69 -22.17
CA TYR A 371 21.43 -9.38 -21.65
C TYR A 371 20.41 -8.69 -22.58
N GLU A 372 20.74 -8.60 -23.88
CA GLU A 372 19.88 -7.96 -24.89
C GLU A 372 18.50 -8.64 -24.98
N ARG A 373 18.47 -9.98 -25.02
CA ARG A 373 17.24 -10.76 -25.05
C ARG A 373 16.40 -10.58 -23.79
N ILE A 374 16.99 -10.66 -22.61
CA ILE A 374 16.28 -10.47 -21.33
C ILE A 374 15.62 -9.08 -21.28
N LEU A 375 16.35 -8.04 -21.68
CA LEU A 375 15.85 -6.66 -21.66
C LEU A 375 14.73 -6.42 -22.70
N SER A 376 14.66 -7.24 -23.76
CA SER A 376 13.59 -7.17 -24.77
C SER A 376 12.23 -7.65 -24.27
N TYR A 377 12.18 -8.37 -23.13
CA TYR A 377 10.93 -8.85 -22.53
C TYR A 377 10.29 -7.85 -21.55
N VAL A 378 10.94 -6.71 -21.26
CA VAL A 378 10.34 -5.66 -20.44
C VAL A 378 9.38 -4.83 -21.30
N PRO A 379 8.07 -4.77 -20.97
CA PRO A 379 7.09 -4.02 -21.74
C PRO A 379 7.18 -2.52 -21.45
N GLY A 380 6.94 -1.68 -22.47
CA GLY A 380 6.85 -0.23 -22.31
C GLY A 380 8.17 0.46 -21.99
N ASN A 381 8.12 1.50 -21.16
CA ASN A 381 9.31 2.21 -20.68
C ASN A 381 9.94 1.41 -19.54
N LEU A 382 11.26 1.20 -19.56
CA LEU A 382 11.99 0.43 -18.55
C LEU A 382 11.73 0.94 -17.12
N THR A 383 11.78 2.26 -16.94
CA THR A 383 11.62 2.94 -15.65
C THR A 383 10.20 2.93 -15.10
N ASP A 384 9.21 2.48 -15.88
CA ASP A 384 7.87 2.20 -15.36
C ASP A 384 7.86 0.95 -14.45
N SER A 385 8.92 0.13 -14.43
CA SER A 385 8.97 -1.12 -13.66
C SER A 385 10.35 -1.51 -13.14
N ILE A 386 11.42 -0.83 -13.54
CA ILE A 386 12.82 -1.11 -13.16
C ILE A 386 13.59 0.20 -13.03
N GLN A 387 14.00 0.55 -11.80
CA GLN A 387 14.82 1.75 -11.54
C GLN A 387 16.31 1.42 -11.39
N ILE A 388 16.66 0.16 -11.05
CA ILE A 388 18.05 -0.33 -11.00
C ILE A 388 18.17 -1.65 -11.76
N LEU A 389 19.05 -1.70 -12.76
CA LEU A 389 19.51 -2.92 -13.40
C LEU A 389 20.83 -3.37 -12.79
N VAL A 390 20.91 -4.64 -12.40
CA VAL A 390 22.10 -5.23 -11.77
C VAL A 390 22.69 -6.32 -12.67
N PRO A 391 23.59 -5.98 -13.61
CA PRO A 391 24.23 -6.97 -14.47
C PRO A 391 25.37 -7.71 -13.74
N ASN A 392 25.42 -9.02 -13.92
CA ASN A 392 26.45 -9.91 -13.36
C ASN A 392 27.66 -10.09 -14.32
N PHE A 393 28.17 -8.99 -14.88
CA PHE A 393 29.35 -9.01 -15.75
C PHE A 393 30.68 -8.82 -15.02
N ALA A 394 30.71 -8.63 -13.69
CA ALA A 394 31.95 -8.80 -12.96
C ALA A 394 32.37 -10.28 -13.02
N GLY A 395 33.67 -10.52 -13.15
CA GLY A 395 34.27 -11.84 -13.04
C GLY A 395 34.71 -12.16 -11.62
N ASP A 396 35.36 -13.30 -11.47
CA ASP A 396 35.71 -13.87 -10.17
C ASP A 396 36.63 -12.98 -9.33
N LEU A 397 36.48 -13.08 -8.01
CA LEU A 397 37.38 -12.48 -7.03
C LEU A 397 38.73 -13.22 -7.01
N ALA A 398 39.82 -12.50 -7.30
CA ALA A 398 41.16 -13.04 -7.23
C ALA A 398 41.69 -13.14 -5.79
N SER A 399 42.70 -13.98 -5.57
CA SER A 399 43.28 -14.25 -4.24
C SER A 399 43.96 -13.05 -3.57
N ASP A 400 44.26 -11.99 -4.33
CA ASP A 400 44.79 -10.71 -3.83
C ASP A 400 43.69 -9.68 -3.50
N GLY A 401 42.41 -10.05 -3.69
CA GLY A 401 41.25 -9.18 -3.50
C GLY A 401 40.86 -8.37 -4.73
N SER A 402 41.59 -8.44 -5.85
CA SER A 402 41.22 -7.75 -7.08
C SER A 402 40.16 -8.50 -7.89
N PHE A 403 39.47 -7.80 -8.79
CA PHE A 403 38.57 -8.40 -9.79
C PHE A 403 38.50 -7.55 -11.07
N ALA A 404 37.94 -8.12 -12.12
CA ALA A 404 37.71 -7.47 -13.42
C ALA A 404 36.32 -7.86 -13.95
N TYR A 405 35.96 -7.46 -15.18
CA TYR A 405 34.78 -7.98 -15.86
C TYR A 405 35.05 -9.35 -16.52
N SER A 406 34.01 -10.17 -16.68
CA SER A 406 34.07 -11.53 -17.24
C SER A 406 34.14 -11.58 -18.77
N PHE A 407 34.12 -10.43 -19.45
CA PHE A 407 34.25 -10.33 -20.91
C PHE A 407 35.70 -10.13 -21.36
N SER A 408 36.13 -10.86 -22.39
CA SER A 408 37.41 -10.63 -23.09
C SER A 408 37.42 -9.34 -23.91
N ASP A 409 36.26 -8.87 -24.35
CA ASP A 409 36.06 -7.57 -25.01
C ASP A 409 35.58 -6.54 -23.98
N SER A 410 36.47 -5.62 -23.61
CA SER A 410 36.21 -4.56 -22.63
C SER A 410 35.18 -3.52 -23.07
N SER A 411 34.80 -3.50 -24.36
CA SER A 411 33.71 -2.63 -24.84
C SER A 411 32.32 -3.13 -24.44
N ILE A 412 32.15 -4.44 -24.21
CA ILE A 412 30.84 -5.04 -23.93
C ILE A 412 30.25 -4.56 -22.59
N PRO A 413 30.97 -4.58 -21.44
CA PRO A 413 30.46 -4.03 -20.19
C PRO A 413 29.99 -2.57 -20.31
N LYS A 414 30.77 -1.72 -20.99
CA LYS A 414 30.41 -0.31 -21.24
C LYS A 414 29.18 -0.16 -22.12
N TYR A 415 29.04 -1.00 -23.15
CA TYR A 415 27.83 -1.07 -23.99
C TYR A 415 26.59 -1.45 -23.16
N LEU A 416 26.69 -2.47 -22.30
CA LEU A 416 25.57 -2.93 -21.48
C LEU A 416 25.14 -1.86 -20.46
N THR A 417 26.09 -1.18 -19.82
CA THR A 417 25.83 -0.01 -18.97
C THR A 417 25.10 1.09 -19.75
N SER A 418 25.61 1.44 -20.95
CA SER A 418 24.99 2.47 -21.80
C SER A 418 23.59 2.08 -22.29
N LEU A 419 23.33 0.77 -22.49
CA LEU A 419 22.02 0.24 -22.92
C LEU A 419 20.96 0.36 -21.81
N GLY A 420 21.32 0.12 -20.55
CA GLY A 420 20.43 0.32 -19.40
C GLY A 420 20.18 1.81 -19.11
N GLN A 421 21.25 2.60 -19.03
CA GLN A 421 21.18 4.06 -18.81
C GLN A 421 20.41 4.78 -19.93
N GLY A 422 20.59 4.37 -21.19
CA GLY A 422 19.85 4.90 -22.35
C GLY A 422 18.34 4.60 -22.33
N LYS A 423 17.88 3.75 -21.41
CA LYS A 423 16.47 3.47 -21.12
C LYS A 423 16.01 4.07 -19.77
N GLY A 424 16.85 4.85 -19.10
CA GLY A 424 16.55 5.61 -17.88
C GLY A 424 16.81 4.89 -16.56
N ALA A 425 17.23 3.62 -16.56
CA ALA A 425 17.56 2.90 -15.32
C ALA A 425 19.01 3.17 -14.89
N ASN A 426 19.24 3.21 -13.57
CA ASN A 426 20.59 3.15 -13.02
C ASN A 426 21.18 1.77 -13.29
N VAL A 427 22.44 1.68 -13.71
CA VAL A 427 23.12 0.39 -13.90
C VAL A 427 24.19 0.20 -12.84
N VAL A 428 24.00 -0.82 -12.01
CA VAL A 428 24.80 -1.11 -10.81
C VAL A 428 25.33 -2.55 -10.92
N PRO A 429 26.51 -2.78 -11.54
CA PRO A 429 27.06 -4.12 -11.71
C PRO A 429 27.28 -4.83 -10.39
N MET A 430 27.03 -6.14 -10.37
CA MET A 430 27.27 -6.99 -9.20
C MET A 430 28.62 -7.69 -9.28
N ILE A 431 29.34 -7.72 -8.15
CA ILE A 431 30.45 -8.64 -7.90
C ILE A 431 29.98 -9.72 -6.90
N GLN A 432 29.94 -10.97 -7.37
CA GLN A 432 29.59 -12.14 -6.57
C GLN A 432 30.85 -12.93 -6.18
N ALA A 433 31.00 -13.29 -4.91
CA ALA A 433 32.07 -14.19 -4.45
C ALA A 433 31.71 -14.87 -3.12
N GLY A 434 32.44 -15.92 -2.73
CA GLY A 434 32.21 -16.59 -1.46
C GLY A 434 33.32 -17.52 -1.02
N GLY A 435 33.13 -18.16 0.13
CA GLY A 435 34.08 -19.11 0.73
C GLY A 435 35.47 -18.50 0.99
N GLN A 436 36.49 -19.37 1.00
CA GLN A 436 37.85 -19.03 1.46
C GLN A 436 38.50 -17.82 0.75
N VAL A 437 38.15 -17.54 -0.51
CA VAL A 437 38.69 -16.37 -1.24
C VAL A 437 38.07 -15.06 -0.74
N ALA A 438 36.75 -15.06 -0.47
CA ALA A 438 36.07 -13.94 0.15
C ALA A 438 36.52 -13.77 1.61
N ASP A 439 36.59 -14.84 2.40
CA ASP A 439 37.09 -14.81 3.78
C ASP A 439 38.50 -14.19 3.86
N SER A 440 39.41 -14.65 3.00
CA SER A 440 40.79 -14.15 2.97
C SER A 440 40.85 -12.66 2.58
N MET A 441 39.98 -12.22 1.66
CA MET A 441 39.87 -10.81 1.26
C MET A 441 39.28 -9.95 2.38
N LEU A 442 38.23 -10.41 3.06
CA LEU A 442 37.57 -9.67 4.16
C LEU A 442 38.48 -9.50 5.38
N LEU A 443 39.30 -10.51 5.70
CA LEU A 443 40.20 -10.49 6.85
C LEU A 443 41.50 -9.67 6.62
N ASP A 444 41.84 -9.32 5.38
CA ASP A 444 43.08 -8.60 5.02
C ASP A 444 42.78 -7.19 4.47
N SER A 445 43.29 -6.15 5.13
CA SER A 445 43.05 -4.75 4.75
C SER A 445 43.69 -4.34 3.41
N ALA A 446 44.78 -4.99 2.99
CA ALA A 446 45.38 -4.76 1.68
C ALA A 446 44.50 -5.35 0.57
N LYS A 447 43.92 -6.53 0.81
CA LYS A 447 43.00 -7.18 -0.14
C LYS A 447 41.66 -6.45 -0.25
N ARG A 448 41.06 -6.00 0.86
CA ARG A 448 39.89 -5.09 0.82
C ARG A 448 40.19 -3.82 0.01
N LYS A 449 41.39 -3.26 0.13
CA LYS A 449 41.79 -2.10 -0.68
C LYS A 449 41.93 -2.44 -2.18
N ALA A 450 42.41 -3.64 -2.53
CA ALA A 450 42.42 -4.12 -3.91
C ALA A 450 40.99 -4.29 -4.49
N PHE A 451 40.05 -4.78 -3.67
CA PHE A 451 38.64 -4.88 -4.02
C PHE A 451 38.02 -3.50 -4.31
N VAL A 452 38.19 -2.55 -3.37
CA VAL A 452 37.70 -1.16 -3.52
C VAL A 452 38.26 -0.49 -4.76
N ASN A 453 39.56 -0.67 -5.05
CA ASN A 453 40.19 -0.16 -6.27
C ASN A 453 39.63 -0.82 -7.54
N SER A 454 39.26 -2.10 -7.48
CA SER A 454 38.69 -2.85 -8.62
C SER A 454 37.27 -2.38 -8.94
N ALA A 455 36.43 -2.17 -7.93
CA ALA A 455 35.10 -1.58 -8.08
C ALA A 455 35.17 -0.15 -8.67
N ASP A 456 36.02 0.70 -8.10
CA ASP A 456 36.28 2.07 -8.55
C ASP A 456 36.85 2.14 -9.99
N LYS A 457 37.64 1.14 -10.41
CA LYS A 457 38.09 0.97 -11.79
C LYS A 457 36.94 0.54 -12.71
N LEU A 458 36.17 -0.50 -12.35
CA LEU A 458 35.06 -1.02 -13.15
C LEU A 458 34.01 0.08 -13.41
N ILE A 459 33.66 0.86 -12.39
CA ILE A 459 32.74 2.01 -12.51
C ILE A 459 33.27 3.04 -13.52
N ARG A 460 34.55 3.43 -13.44
CA ARG A 460 35.15 4.38 -14.39
C ARG A 460 35.20 3.88 -15.83
N GLU A 461 35.55 2.61 -16.03
CA GLU A 461 35.71 2.05 -17.38
C GLU A 461 34.36 1.84 -18.08
N THR A 462 33.33 1.48 -17.32
CA THR A 462 31.97 1.21 -17.84
C THR A 462 31.04 2.41 -17.83
N GLY A 463 31.27 3.39 -16.96
CA GLY A 463 30.33 4.50 -16.71
C GLY A 463 29.20 4.17 -15.73
N ALA A 464 29.26 3.01 -15.04
CA ALA A 464 28.19 2.52 -14.16
C ALA A 464 27.82 3.49 -13.03
N ASP A 465 26.60 3.37 -12.51
CA ASP A 465 26.04 4.25 -11.48
C ASP A 465 26.38 3.81 -10.06
N GLY A 466 26.88 2.59 -9.89
CA GLY A 466 27.32 2.08 -8.60
C GLY A 466 27.96 0.70 -8.70
N ILE A 467 28.04 0.03 -7.55
CA ILE A 467 28.42 -1.39 -7.43
C ILE A 467 27.48 -2.08 -6.42
N LEU A 468 27.10 -3.33 -6.71
CA LEU A 468 26.45 -4.21 -5.74
C LEU A 468 27.46 -5.27 -5.29
N VAL A 469 27.60 -5.42 -3.98
CA VAL A 469 28.46 -6.42 -3.34
C VAL A 469 27.59 -7.61 -2.93
N ASP A 470 27.88 -8.79 -3.48
CA ASP A 470 27.18 -10.04 -3.16
C ASP A 470 28.21 -11.05 -2.65
N LEU A 471 28.38 -11.11 -1.33
CA LEU A 471 29.36 -11.99 -0.68
C LEU A 471 28.63 -13.04 0.14
N GLU A 472 28.76 -14.30 -0.26
CA GLU A 472 28.02 -15.46 0.26
C GLU A 472 28.96 -16.53 0.85
N ASP A 473 28.42 -17.53 1.56
CA ASP A 473 29.19 -18.66 2.14
C ASP A 473 30.44 -18.21 2.91
N LEU A 474 30.25 -17.27 3.85
CA LEU A 474 31.33 -16.61 4.58
C LEU A 474 31.58 -17.26 5.96
N ALA A 475 32.81 -17.20 6.44
CA ALA A 475 33.16 -17.65 7.78
C ALA A 475 32.65 -16.69 8.87
N ASN A 476 32.17 -17.24 9.99
CA ASN A 476 31.59 -16.50 11.12
C ASN A 476 32.48 -15.40 11.73
N ASN A 477 33.79 -15.38 11.47
CA ASN A 477 34.72 -14.34 11.95
C ASN A 477 34.87 -13.14 11.00
N THR A 478 34.16 -13.13 9.86
CA THR A 478 34.30 -12.09 8.83
C THR A 478 33.46 -10.83 9.07
N GLN A 479 32.55 -10.80 10.06
CA GLN A 479 31.62 -9.68 10.33
C GLN A 479 32.29 -8.30 10.26
N GLN A 480 33.39 -8.10 11.00
CA GLN A 480 34.12 -6.82 11.01
C GLN A 480 34.83 -6.53 9.69
N GLY A 481 35.22 -7.57 8.95
CA GLY A 481 35.79 -7.48 7.60
C GLY A 481 34.75 -7.03 6.58
N LEU A 482 33.52 -7.56 6.64
CA LEU A 482 32.41 -7.21 5.76
C LEU A 482 31.94 -5.77 5.99
N THR A 483 31.63 -5.38 7.23
CA THR A 483 31.33 -3.98 7.58
C THR A 483 32.50 -3.06 7.24
N GLY A 484 33.73 -3.52 7.43
CA GLY A 484 34.95 -2.80 7.04
C GLY A 484 35.02 -2.55 5.53
N LEU A 485 34.78 -3.56 4.71
CA LEU A 485 34.74 -3.44 3.25
C LEU A 485 33.66 -2.45 2.81
N MET A 486 32.45 -2.57 3.35
CA MET A 486 31.33 -1.70 2.99
C MET A 486 31.60 -0.24 3.37
N ARG A 487 32.18 0.03 4.54
CA ARG A 487 32.64 1.38 4.89
C ARG A 487 33.70 1.89 3.92
N ASP A 488 34.70 1.07 3.61
CA ASP A 488 35.85 1.46 2.79
C ASP A 488 35.44 1.71 1.32
N ILE A 489 34.46 0.96 0.79
CA ILE A 489 33.91 1.16 -0.56
C ILE A 489 32.91 2.33 -0.62
N TYR A 490 32.03 2.48 0.38
CA TYR A 490 31.08 3.60 0.48
C TYR A 490 31.82 4.93 0.60
N GLY A 491 32.82 5.03 1.49
CA GLY A 491 33.66 6.22 1.63
C GLY A 491 34.47 6.57 0.38
N LYS A 492 34.66 5.62 -0.54
CA LYS A 492 35.34 5.84 -1.82
C LYS A 492 34.38 6.24 -2.95
N LEU A 493 33.17 5.67 -3.01
CA LEU A 493 32.25 5.79 -4.13
C LEU A 493 31.12 6.80 -3.91
N ASN A 494 30.52 6.84 -2.71
CA ASN A 494 29.40 7.74 -2.42
C ASN A 494 29.74 9.24 -2.63
N PRO A 495 30.94 9.75 -2.27
CA PRO A 495 31.35 11.12 -2.60
C PRO A 495 31.50 11.42 -4.10
N GLN A 496 31.54 10.39 -4.96
CA GLN A 496 31.54 10.52 -6.43
C GLN A 496 30.11 10.50 -7.01
N GLY A 497 29.08 10.48 -6.16
CA GLY A 497 27.68 10.29 -6.57
C GLY A 497 27.39 8.88 -7.07
N LYS A 498 28.15 7.87 -6.62
CA LYS A 498 28.01 6.48 -7.04
C LYS A 498 27.41 5.62 -5.94
N MET A 499 26.43 4.82 -6.30
CA MET A 499 25.68 3.96 -5.39
C MET A 499 26.53 2.79 -4.89
N VAL A 500 26.30 2.38 -3.65
CA VAL A 500 26.87 1.19 -3.04
C VAL A 500 25.73 0.37 -2.44
N LEU A 501 25.55 -0.83 -2.97
CA LEU A 501 24.51 -1.77 -2.55
C LEU A 501 25.15 -3.06 -2.02
N ILE A 502 24.42 -3.79 -1.19
CA ILE A 502 24.82 -5.11 -0.71
C ILE A 502 23.65 -6.08 -0.71
N SER A 503 23.87 -7.30 -1.20
CA SER A 503 22.99 -8.45 -0.98
C SER A 503 23.36 -9.13 0.34
N VAL A 504 22.37 -9.47 1.16
CA VAL A 504 22.58 -10.13 2.46
C VAL A 504 21.64 -11.32 2.66
N MET A 505 22.12 -12.32 3.41
CA MET A 505 21.33 -13.48 3.79
C MET A 505 20.14 -13.12 4.69
N SER A 506 19.05 -13.88 4.57
CA SER A 506 17.82 -13.67 5.33
C SER A 506 17.92 -14.14 6.79
N LYS A 507 17.59 -13.24 7.72
CA LYS A 507 17.55 -13.50 9.17
C LYS A 507 16.14 -13.24 9.70
N THR A 508 15.62 -14.12 10.56
CA THR A 508 14.31 -13.95 11.22
C THR A 508 14.42 -13.41 12.64
N SER A 509 15.64 -13.40 13.21
CA SER A 509 15.98 -12.66 14.43
C SER A 509 17.50 -12.47 14.52
N ALA A 510 17.98 -11.87 15.62
CA ALA A 510 19.41 -11.74 15.87
C ALA A 510 20.16 -13.08 16.06
N THR A 511 19.47 -14.18 16.38
CA THR A 511 20.10 -15.45 16.81
C THR A 511 19.51 -16.72 16.17
N ALA A 512 18.39 -16.66 15.45
CA ALA A 512 17.75 -17.83 14.84
C ALA A 512 18.62 -18.47 13.74
N GLU A 513 19.35 -17.66 12.98
CA GLU A 513 20.25 -18.10 11.92
C GLU A 513 21.74 -17.83 12.29
N PRO A 514 22.36 -18.65 13.17
CA PRO A 514 23.73 -18.44 13.65
C PRO A 514 24.83 -18.65 12.57
N ARG A 515 24.42 -19.04 11.36
CA ARG A 515 25.26 -19.14 10.16
C ARG A 515 25.33 -17.84 9.36
N TYR A 516 24.61 -16.79 9.77
CA TYR A 516 24.54 -15.47 9.12
C TYR A 516 24.93 -14.35 10.11
N VAL A 517 25.95 -14.61 10.93
CA VAL A 517 26.41 -13.69 11.99
C VAL A 517 27.20 -12.51 11.40
N GLU A 518 27.89 -12.75 10.30
CA GLU A 518 28.66 -11.81 9.51
C GLU A 518 27.83 -10.67 8.93
N TYR A 519 26.55 -10.90 8.63
CA TYR A 519 25.62 -9.85 8.20
C TYR A 519 25.05 -9.11 9.43
N ASN A 520 25.82 -8.14 9.94
CA ASN A 520 25.30 -7.15 10.88
C ASN A 520 24.50 -6.08 10.14
N TYR A 521 23.20 -6.33 9.96
CA TYR A 521 22.25 -5.45 9.28
C TYR A 521 22.35 -3.98 9.71
N HIS A 522 22.44 -3.72 11.02
CA HIS A 522 22.51 -2.35 11.56
C HIS A 522 23.76 -1.60 11.10
N ASP A 523 24.93 -2.22 11.23
CA ASP A 523 26.20 -1.56 10.87
C ASP A 523 26.37 -1.44 9.35
N LEU A 524 25.81 -2.38 8.58
CA LEU A 524 25.80 -2.33 7.12
C LEU A 524 24.90 -1.21 6.59
N ALA A 525 23.80 -0.88 7.26
CA ALA A 525 22.86 0.18 6.86
C ALA A 525 23.48 1.59 6.82
N ALA A 526 24.58 1.80 7.56
CA ALA A 526 25.37 3.04 7.53
C ALA A 526 26.23 3.19 6.26
N TYR A 527 26.48 2.10 5.52
CA TYR A 527 27.46 2.03 4.42
C TYR A 527 26.89 1.40 3.14
N ALA A 528 25.58 1.49 2.96
CA ALA A 528 24.88 1.13 1.72
C ALA A 528 23.74 2.13 1.47
N ASP A 529 23.47 2.42 0.20
CA ASP A 529 22.28 3.16 -0.23
C ASP A 529 21.04 2.27 -0.13
N TYR A 530 21.16 1.00 -0.56
CA TYR A 530 20.16 -0.04 -0.38
C TYR A 530 20.81 -1.36 0.09
N ILE A 531 20.08 -2.09 0.94
CA ILE A 531 20.39 -3.47 1.33
C ILE A 531 19.32 -4.37 0.70
N GLN A 532 19.73 -5.23 -0.23
CA GLN A 532 18.88 -6.28 -0.75
C GLN A 532 18.96 -7.48 0.19
N ILE A 533 17.81 -7.91 0.70
CA ILE A 533 17.74 -9.08 1.59
C ILE A 533 17.23 -10.24 0.75
N MET A 534 18.07 -11.26 0.58
CA MET A 534 17.78 -12.46 -0.23
C MET A 534 16.71 -13.33 0.44
N SER A 535 15.45 -12.88 0.36
CA SER A 535 14.26 -13.49 0.95
C SER A 535 13.66 -14.58 0.04
N TYR A 536 14.55 -15.44 -0.45
CA TYR A 536 14.29 -16.63 -1.27
C TYR A 536 15.25 -17.77 -0.87
N ASP A 537 15.18 -18.89 -1.59
CA ASP A 537 15.92 -20.13 -1.28
C ASP A 537 15.69 -20.69 0.15
N PHE A 538 14.53 -20.40 0.75
CA PHE A 538 14.05 -21.12 1.94
C PHE A 538 13.97 -22.63 1.67
N SER A 539 13.46 -22.99 0.48
CA SER A 539 13.61 -24.31 -0.12
C SER A 539 14.65 -24.22 -1.25
N TYR A 540 15.87 -24.68 -0.97
CA TYR A 540 17.04 -24.59 -1.85
C TYR A 540 17.26 -25.89 -2.68
N SER A 541 18.31 -25.91 -3.49
CA SER A 541 18.53 -26.93 -4.54
C SER A 541 18.57 -28.39 -4.05
N THR A 542 18.98 -28.62 -2.79
CA THR A 542 19.14 -29.94 -2.15
C THR A 542 18.27 -30.12 -0.90
N SER A 543 17.37 -29.17 -0.60
CA SER A 543 16.38 -29.33 0.45
C SER A 543 15.28 -30.33 0.03
N ALA A 544 14.40 -30.68 0.98
CA ALA A 544 13.11 -31.25 0.62
C ALA A 544 12.31 -30.25 -0.26
N PRO A 545 11.33 -30.73 -1.07
CA PRO A 545 10.48 -29.86 -1.87
C PRO A 545 9.64 -28.94 -0.97
N GLY A 546 9.51 -27.69 -1.36
CA GLY A 546 8.67 -26.69 -0.68
C GLY A 546 8.69 -25.34 -1.41
N PRO A 547 7.94 -24.33 -0.95
CA PRO A 547 7.98 -22.99 -1.52
C PRO A 547 9.39 -22.36 -1.45
N ILE A 548 9.81 -21.69 -2.53
CA ILE A 548 11.10 -20.99 -2.61
C ILE A 548 11.18 -19.85 -1.58
N ALA A 549 10.07 -19.14 -1.40
CA ALA A 549 9.90 -18.08 -0.42
C ALA A 549 8.46 -18.14 0.15
N PRO A 550 8.20 -18.88 1.23
CA PRO A 550 6.89 -18.88 1.89
C PRO A 550 6.62 -17.49 2.47
N ILE A 551 5.44 -16.89 2.21
CA ILE A 551 5.15 -15.51 2.63
C ILE A 551 5.23 -15.31 4.15
N GLU A 552 4.86 -16.33 4.94
CA GLU A 552 5.01 -16.32 6.41
C GLU A 552 6.47 -16.18 6.88
N TRP A 553 7.40 -16.78 6.15
CA TRP A 553 8.83 -16.67 6.46
C TRP A 553 9.37 -15.32 6.00
N VAL A 554 9.05 -14.87 4.77
CA VAL A 554 9.42 -13.54 4.28
C VAL A 554 8.92 -12.44 5.24
N ARG A 555 7.68 -12.58 5.75
CA ARG A 555 7.10 -11.71 6.78
C ARG A 555 7.95 -11.65 8.06
N LYS A 556 8.48 -12.77 8.54
CA LYS A 556 9.39 -12.81 9.70
C LYS A 556 10.73 -12.13 9.40
N VAL A 557 11.29 -12.34 8.20
CA VAL A 557 12.54 -11.70 7.76
C VAL A 557 12.36 -10.18 7.69
N MET A 558 11.31 -9.69 7.03
CA MET A 558 11.02 -8.25 6.93
C MET A 558 10.73 -7.64 8.31
N SER A 559 9.97 -8.34 9.16
CA SER A 559 9.68 -7.90 10.53
C SER A 559 10.91 -7.78 11.44
N TYR A 560 11.98 -8.53 11.19
CA TYR A 560 13.26 -8.33 11.87
C TYR A 560 14.09 -7.24 11.19
N ALA A 561 14.14 -7.23 9.86
CA ALA A 561 14.94 -6.28 9.08
C ALA A 561 14.59 -4.81 9.39
N VAL A 562 13.30 -4.45 9.48
CA VAL A 562 12.86 -3.08 9.82
C VAL A 562 13.23 -2.64 11.24
N THR A 563 13.61 -3.57 12.12
CA THR A 563 14.12 -3.22 13.47
C THR A 563 15.63 -2.93 13.47
N GLN A 564 16.30 -3.10 12.34
CA GLN A 564 17.77 -3.01 12.22
C GLN A 564 18.22 -2.06 11.10
N ILE A 565 17.43 -1.91 10.04
CA ILE A 565 17.73 -1.12 8.84
C ILE A 565 16.58 -0.11 8.66
N PRO A 566 16.85 1.18 8.35
CA PRO A 566 15.81 2.12 7.91
C PRO A 566 15.02 1.50 6.75
N SER A 567 13.70 1.42 6.87
CA SER A 567 12.89 0.57 5.98
C SER A 567 12.97 1.03 4.52
N GLU A 568 13.16 2.32 4.28
CA GLU A 568 13.40 2.92 2.96
C GLU A 568 14.66 2.41 2.25
N LYS A 569 15.61 1.81 2.97
CA LYS A 569 16.81 1.17 2.40
C LYS A 569 16.65 -0.32 2.11
N ILE A 570 15.58 -0.96 2.56
CA ILE A 570 15.39 -2.41 2.42
C ILE A 570 14.78 -2.73 1.06
N LEU A 571 15.45 -3.59 0.29
CA LEU A 571 14.89 -4.20 -0.92
C LEU A 571 14.59 -5.68 -0.64
N MET A 572 13.31 -6.04 -0.61
CA MET A 572 12.88 -7.42 -0.36
C MET A 572 13.20 -8.32 -1.56
N GLY A 573 13.94 -9.39 -1.34
CA GLY A 573 14.23 -10.40 -2.37
C GLY A 573 12.97 -11.15 -2.79
N VAL A 574 12.73 -11.26 -4.10
CA VAL A 574 11.60 -12.03 -4.65
C VAL A 574 12.09 -13.00 -5.73
N PRO A 575 11.75 -14.30 -5.64
CA PRO A 575 12.14 -15.27 -6.66
C PRO A 575 11.20 -15.22 -7.87
N TYR A 576 11.79 -15.22 -9.06
CA TYR A 576 11.07 -15.37 -10.34
C TYR A 576 11.12 -16.80 -10.89
N TYR A 577 11.82 -17.68 -10.18
CA TYR A 577 11.95 -19.09 -10.50
C TYR A 577 11.22 -19.95 -9.47
N GLY A 578 10.70 -21.07 -9.94
CA GLY A 578 10.38 -22.24 -9.14
C GLY A 578 11.45 -23.32 -9.25
N ARG A 579 11.27 -24.40 -8.51
CA ARG A 579 12.06 -25.63 -8.61
C ARG A 579 11.14 -26.84 -8.64
N ALA A 580 11.56 -27.91 -9.31
CA ALA A 580 11.04 -29.25 -9.09
C ALA A 580 12.13 -30.12 -8.48
N TRP A 581 11.79 -30.91 -7.47
CA TRP A 581 12.70 -31.82 -6.77
C TRP A 581 12.27 -33.26 -6.99
N LYS A 582 13.26 -34.17 -7.09
CA LYS A 582 13.09 -35.61 -6.93
C LYS A 582 14.11 -36.19 -5.95
N GLN A 583 13.81 -37.37 -5.42
CA GLN A 583 14.78 -38.12 -4.63
C GLN A 583 15.85 -38.76 -5.52
N SER A 584 17.09 -38.74 -5.03
CA SER A 584 18.25 -39.43 -5.59
C SER A 584 18.94 -40.16 -4.45
N GLY A 585 18.57 -41.43 -4.25
CA GLY A 585 18.89 -42.14 -3.01
C GLY A 585 18.23 -41.46 -1.80
N SER A 586 19.02 -41.15 -0.77
CA SER A 586 18.58 -40.38 0.41
C SER A 586 18.67 -38.85 0.25
N ALA A 587 19.20 -38.37 -0.87
CA ALA A 587 19.37 -36.94 -1.15
C ALA A 587 18.24 -36.40 -2.03
N TRP A 588 18.04 -35.09 -2.02
CA TRP A 588 17.19 -34.40 -2.99
C TRP A 588 18.04 -33.73 -4.07
N VAL A 589 17.55 -33.78 -5.31
CA VAL A 589 18.11 -33.04 -6.45
C VAL A 589 16.97 -32.29 -7.12
N SER A 590 17.26 -31.12 -7.70
CA SER A 590 16.25 -30.25 -8.29
C SER A 590 16.65 -29.64 -9.63
N GLN A 591 15.64 -29.13 -10.34
CA GLN A 591 15.77 -28.32 -11.55
C GLN A 591 14.97 -27.03 -11.38
N SER A 592 15.59 -25.88 -11.68
CA SER A 592 14.93 -24.57 -11.65
C SER A 592 14.23 -24.23 -12.97
N PHE A 593 13.17 -23.43 -12.92
CA PHE A 593 12.44 -22.94 -14.09
C PHE A 593 11.65 -21.67 -13.76
N GLY A 594 11.39 -20.83 -14.76
CA GLY A 594 10.45 -19.70 -14.63
C GLY A 594 8.98 -20.11 -14.76
N LEU A 595 8.05 -19.22 -14.41
CA LEU A 595 6.59 -19.42 -14.45
C LEU A 595 6.09 -20.08 -15.75
N ALA A 596 6.45 -19.53 -16.91
CA ALA A 596 6.02 -20.05 -18.21
C ALA A 596 6.53 -21.48 -18.52
N LYS A 597 7.65 -21.88 -17.91
CA LYS A 597 8.17 -23.25 -18.03
C LYS A 597 7.55 -24.19 -16.99
N ALA A 598 7.17 -23.69 -15.82
CA ALA A 598 6.39 -24.44 -14.82
C ALA A 598 5.05 -24.92 -15.41
N THR A 599 4.28 -24.01 -16.00
CA THR A 599 2.98 -24.30 -16.61
C THR A 599 3.11 -25.23 -17.82
N ALA A 600 4.16 -25.06 -18.64
CA ALA A 600 4.45 -25.96 -19.75
C ALA A 600 4.79 -27.40 -19.28
N ILE A 601 5.56 -27.56 -18.20
CA ILE A 601 5.85 -28.89 -17.62
C ILE A 601 4.56 -29.52 -17.07
N ALA A 602 3.76 -28.77 -16.31
CA ALA A 602 2.48 -29.26 -15.78
C ALA A 602 1.56 -29.75 -16.90
N SER A 603 1.43 -28.96 -17.99
CA SER A 603 0.65 -29.34 -19.17
C SER A 603 1.23 -30.56 -19.90
N GLN A 604 2.55 -30.66 -20.06
CA GLN A 604 3.23 -31.77 -20.73
C GLN A 604 2.93 -33.12 -20.07
N TYR A 605 2.87 -33.15 -18.73
CA TYR A 605 2.62 -34.37 -17.96
C TYR A 605 1.17 -34.53 -17.50
N GLY A 606 0.24 -33.66 -17.94
CA GLY A 606 -1.16 -33.69 -17.50
C GLY A 606 -1.36 -33.46 -16.00
N ALA A 607 -0.40 -32.81 -15.33
CA ALA A 607 -0.42 -32.56 -13.90
C ALA A 607 -1.30 -31.35 -13.56
N ALA A 608 -2.26 -31.53 -12.65
CA ALA A 608 -3.06 -30.43 -12.13
C ALA A 608 -2.20 -29.50 -11.26
N ILE A 609 -2.24 -28.20 -11.55
CA ILE A 609 -1.66 -27.17 -10.68
C ILE A 609 -2.67 -26.91 -9.55
N THR A 610 -2.19 -27.07 -8.32
CA THR A 610 -2.92 -26.79 -7.07
C THR A 610 -2.20 -25.68 -6.31
N ARG A 611 -2.75 -25.16 -5.21
CA ARG A 611 -2.05 -24.24 -4.31
C ARG A 611 -1.92 -24.87 -2.92
N GLU A 612 -0.73 -24.74 -2.33
CA GLU A 612 -0.54 -24.99 -0.91
C GLU A 612 -0.95 -23.73 -0.14
N ILE A 613 -1.98 -23.85 0.71
CA ILE A 613 -2.60 -22.75 1.46
C ILE A 613 -2.44 -23.02 2.95
N THR A 614 -2.13 -21.98 3.73
CA THR A 614 -2.08 -22.05 5.20
C THR A 614 -3.01 -20.99 5.82
N PRO A 615 -3.31 -21.05 7.13
CA PRO A 615 -4.08 -20.00 7.80
C PRO A 615 -3.43 -18.60 7.76
N ALA A 616 -2.12 -18.50 7.53
CA ALA A 616 -1.38 -17.23 7.42
C ALA A 616 -0.88 -16.93 5.99
N ASP A 617 -1.10 -17.83 5.05
CA ASP A 617 -1.01 -17.64 3.60
C ASP A 617 -2.30 -18.13 2.90
N PRO A 618 -3.38 -17.33 2.94
CA PRO A 618 -4.66 -17.68 2.32
C PRO A 618 -4.65 -17.61 0.78
N VAL A 619 -3.63 -16.97 0.19
CA VAL A 619 -3.40 -16.95 -1.27
C VAL A 619 -2.69 -18.22 -1.70
N GLY A 620 -1.68 -18.63 -0.93
CA GLY A 620 -0.94 -19.86 -1.14
C GLY A 620 0.00 -19.84 -2.33
N ILE A 621 0.83 -20.88 -2.41
CA ILE A 621 1.90 -21.04 -3.41
C ILE A 621 1.51 -22.15 -4.39
N PRO A 622 1.60 -21.93 -5.72
CA PRO A 622 1.24 -22.96 -6.70
C PRO A 622 2.25 -24.12 -6.71
N THR A 623 1.71 -25.34 -6.76
CA THR A 623 2.44 -26.60 -6.71
C THR A 623 1.78 -27.68 -7.57
N PHE A 624 2.59 -28.57 -8.14
CA PHE A 624 2.12 -29.76 -8.87
C PHE A 624 3.11 -30.91 -8.70
N ARG A 625 2.67 -32.13 -9.04
CA ARG A 625 3.50 -33.34 -9.02
C ARG A 625 3.35 -34.06 -10.34
N TYR A 626 4.45 -34.62 -10.85
CA TYR A 626 4.47 -35.37 -12.10
C TYR A 626 5.48 -36.52 -12.02
N VAL A 627 5.32 -37.51 -12.90
CA VAL A 627 6.28 -38.60 -13.07
C VAL A 627 6.94 -38.40 -14.43
N ASP A 628 8.28 -38.37 -14.47
CA ASP A 628 9.04 -38.22 -15.71
C ASP A 628 9.03 -39.52 -16.55
N GLU A 629 9.54 -39.45 -17.78
CA GLU A 629 9.59 -40.59 -18.70
C GLU A 629 10.48 -41.75 -18.21
N TYR A 630 11.26 -41.54 -17.14
CA TYR A 630 12.10 -42.54 -16.47
C TYR A 630 11.44 -43.10 -15.19
N GLY A 631 10.20 -42.71 -14.88
CA GLY A 631 9.46 -43.15 -13.71
C GLY A 631 9.80 -42.41 -12.42
N ALA A 632 10.58 -41.32 -12.47
CA ALA A 632 10.93 -40.56 -11.28
C ALA A 632 9.81 -39.57 -10.90
N LEU A 633 9.42 -39.58 -9.62
CA LEU A 633 8.40 -38.68 -9.10
C LEU A 633 9.02 -37.32 -8.71
N TRP A 634 8.52 -36.27 -9.35
CA TRP A 634 8.89 -34.88 -9.09
C TRP A 634 7.77 -34.15 -8.34
N THR A 635 8.16 -33.27 -7.41
CA THR A 635 7.27 -32.27 -6.78
C THR A 635 7.79 -30.89 -7.11
N ALA A 636 6.93 -30.02 -7.65
CA ALA A 636 7.25 -28.68 -8.12
C ALA A 636 6.60 -27.60 -7.25
N TYR A 637 7.34 -26.51 -6.99
CA TYR A 637 6.83 -25.27 -6.41
C TYR A 637 7.37 -24.09 -7.21
N PHE A 638 6.53 -23.08 -7.43
CA PHE A 638 6.87 -21.86 -8.17
C PHE A 638 6.05 -20.69 -7.66
N ASP A 639 6.27 -19.50 -8.21
CA ASP A 639 5.45 -18.32 -7.97
C ASP A 639 4.69 -17.92 -9.24
N ASP A 640 3.50 -17.38 -9.06
CA ASP A 640 2.66 -16.80 -10.10
C ASP A 640 2.21 -15.39 -9.74
N ARG A 641 1.41 -14.76 -10.60
CA ARG A 641 0.89 -13.40 -10.37
C ARG A 641 0.28 -13.23 -8.98
N GLN A 642 -0.51 -14.19 -8.51
CA GLN A 642 -1.22 -14.07 -7.22
C GLN A 642 -0.26 -14.15 -6.04
N SER A 643 0.72 -15.06 -6.07
CA SER A 643 1.70 -15.16 -4.98
C SER A 643 2.76 -14.05 -5.01
N TRP A 644 3.13 -13.53 -6.20
CA TRP A 644 3.93 -12.31 -6.31
C TRP A 644 3.18 -11.07 -5.79
N GLU A 645 1.90 -10.89 -6.13
CA GLU A 645 1.08 -9.77 -5.65
C GLU A 645 0.95 -9.80 -4.12
N ALA A 646 0.70 -10.97 -3.53
CA ALA A 646 0.69 -11.16 -2.08
C ALA A 646 2.05 -10.85 -1.43
N LYS A 647 3.17 -11.19 -2.08
CA LYS A 647 4.52 -10.84 -1.58
C LYS A 647 4.82 -9.36 -1.71
N PHE A 648 4.45 -8.72 -2.83
CA PHE A 648 4.66 -7.29 -3.04
C PHE A 648 3.84 -6.43 -2.05
N SER A 649 2.70 -6.92 -1.56
CA SER A 649 1.97 -6.25 -0.47
C SER A 649 2.78 -6.14 0.83
N LEU A 650 3.85 -6.93 1.02
CA LEU A 650 4.76 -6.76 2.17
C LEU A 650 5.58 -5.47 2.08
N VAL A 651 5.84 -4.96 0.86
CA VAL A 651 6.52 -3.67 0.64
C VAL A 651 5.68 -2.52 1.21
N GLU A 652 4.35 -2.61 1.08
CA GLU A 652 3.40 -1.67 1.70
C GLU A 652 3.27 -1.87 3.21
N GLN A 653 3.24 -3.13 3.65
CA GLN A 653 3.04 -3.46 5.06
C GLN A 653 4.21 -3.06 5.95
N TYR A 654 5.45 -3.07 5.42
CA TYR A 654 6.67 -2.80 6.17
C TYR A 654 7.38 -1.50 5.76
N ASP A 655 6.76 -0.66 4.92
CA ASP A 655 7.36 0.57 4.35
C ASP A 655 8.76 0.34 3.76
N LEU A 656 8.88 -0.69 2.91
CA LEU A 656 10.17 -1.06 2.34
C LEU A 656 10.51 -0.15 1.16
N GLY A 657 11.82 0.10 0.99
CA GLY A 657 12.38 0.79 -0.17
C GLY A 657 12.05 0.14 -1.51
N GLY A 658 11.69 -1.15 -1.53
CA GLY A 658 11.19 -1.84 -2.71
C GLY A 658 11.54 -3.33 -2.76
N VAL A 659 11.89 -3.84 -3.95
CA VAL A 659 12.21 -5.26 -4.18
C VAL A 659 13.50 -5.47 -4.98
N GLY A 660 14.15 -6.61 -4.73
CA GLY A 660 15.25 -7.15 -5.52
C GLY A 660 14.85 -8.47 -6.19
N GLY A 661 14.50 -8.45 -7.47
CA GLY A 661 13.98 -9.60 -8.20
C GLY A 661 15.08 -10.52 -8.75
N TRP A 662 15.20 -11.74 -8.21
CA TRP A 662 16.12 -12.77 -8.72
C TRP A 662 15.37 -13.81 -9.57
N ALA A 663 15.55 -13.85 -10.89
CA ALA A 663 16.32 -12.96 -11.75
C ALA A 663 15.61 -12.84 -13.11
N MET A 664 15.91 -11.80 -13.87
CA MET A 664 15.17 -11.48 -15.09
C MET A 664 15.24 -12.60 -16.16
N GLY A 665 16.29 -13.43 -16.16
CA GLY A 665 16.46 -14.58 -17.04
C GLY A 665 15.39 -15.68 -16.90
N TRP A 666 14.66 -15.69 -15.79
CA TRP A 666 13.51 -16.58 -15.57
C TRP A 666 12.19 -16.02 -16.13
N ILE A 667 12.19 -14.77 -16.58
CA ILE A 667 11.03 -14.11 -17.20
C ILE A 667 11.18 -14.15 -18.73
N ASN A 668 10.08 -14.39 -19.43
CA ASN A 668 10.01 -14.37 -20.89
C ASN A 668 8.76 -13.63 -21.37
N GLU A 669 8.57 -13.57 -22.69
CA GLU A 669 7.39 -12.98 -23.34
C GLU A 669 6.06 -13.41 -22.71
N VAL A 670 5.92 -14.68 -22.31
CA VAL A 670 4.68 -15.24 -21.73
C VAL A 670 4.48 -14.78 -20.29
N SER A 671 5.51 -14.84 -19.44
CA SER A 671 5.39 -14.43 -18.02
C SER A 671 5.58 -12.92 -17.79
N SER A 672 5.92 -12.16 -18.82
CA SER A 672 6.11 -10.70 -18.74
C SER A 672 4.85 -9.97 -18.25
N SER A 673 3.67 -10.40 -18.69
CA SER A 673 2.36 -9.83 -18.33
C SER A 673 1.92 -10.13 -16.90
N ASP A 674 2.51 -11.14 -16.25
CA ASP A 674 2.22 -11.49 -14.86
C ASP A 674 3.03 -10.64 -13.88
N LEU A 675 4.31 -10.39 -14.19
CA LEU A 675 5.23 -9.72 -13.27
C LEU A 675 5.28 -8.19 -13.46
N TYR A 676 5.55 -7.70 -14.67
CA TYR A 676 5.89 -6.27 -14.85
C TYR A 676 4.75 -5.30 -14.47
N PRO A 677 3.46 -5.60 -14.68
CA PRO A 677 2.38 -4.78 -14.15
C PRO A 677 2.41 -4.66 -12.62
N LEU A 678 2.76 -5.73 -11.89
CA LEU A 678 2.87 -5.68 -10.43
C LEU A 678 4.06 -4.84 -9.97
N LEU A 679 5.20 -4.92 -10.68
CA LEU A 679 6.35 -4.04 -10.43
C LEU A 679 5.99 -2.57 -10.72
N LYS A 680 5.25 -2.31 -11.79
CA LYS A 680 4.75 -0.97 -12.14
C LYS A 680 3.79 -0.41 -11.09
N ASP A 681 2.85 -1.21 -10.62
CA ASP A 681 1.92 -0.79 -9.57
C ASP A 681 2.63 -0.58 -8.22
N MET A 682 3.87 -1.06 -8.06
CA MET A 682 4.72 -0.88 -6.88
C MET A 682 5.68 0.35 -6.97
N THR A 683 5.96 0.91 -8.15
CA THR A 683 6.99 1.98 -8.37
C THR A 683 6.46 3.28 -8.97
#